data_AF-A0A5C7UKX4-F1
#
_entry.id   AF-A0A5C7UKX4-F1
#
_cell.length_a   1.000
_cell.length_b   1.000
_cell.length_c   1.000
_cell.angle_alpha   90.00
_cell.angle_beta   90.00
_cell.angle_gamma   90.00
#
_symmetry.space_group_name_H-M   'P 1'
#
loop_
_entity.id
_entity.type
_entity.pdbx_description
1 polymer ?
#
loop_
_entity_poly.entity_id
_entity_poly.type
_entity_poly.pdbx_seq_one_letter_code
_entity_poly.pdbx_strand_id
1 'polypeptide(L)'
;MKYPDIERVNELHPELMSICSISPFEAYNSSPRKQMFSSQLGQTLVVKGATERRIQSGMEASFGKHTFNIKAPCDMEVIKVIEKYSKTIDSDNIKHNPESIVIYRDKSNNEISYLGLPKFCSNHPYFGFDYVSTDNTILLSAGSHIPKGTVLLESPSVTREGGYKFGVECNVALMSHPAVAEDGIMISRDVLDKFKYVTFHKRVVEFGRKKFPLNIYGNLNEYKAFPDIGDRIREDGLLCMLREYDPMMAPVAMGIADVSEPDYLNDEAVYVPAGKGTVVDIKIYHEDYVNQPGLPDTMKHQLVKYDKATKAYYGKVMAVYNQLKHDYRDNLKLNPSFHRFVVEAISATGGTKKNPLNQNKVDKLYKHEVLDDYRLEFTIRYENTPSIKNKLSGCHGDKGVIVHIAEPEEMPIDDFGNRADIVMDPASSIARMNPGRIIEQKINAAARDTVGRLKVMMGVTHASSVTDMYVHIKALPAEVVSNAWNYLIEFYRIVSPEMYDMMIDGKYTGEKEGHLAKVLVDGVYLFIPSNHRADLTGKSIPLLNKLYPTNISPVTYIDYSGKKVRTKSDILIGSMYIILLEKTGEDWTAVSSGKTQHNGVLALVNNNDKHSQPARFQAIRALGESETRILEAYCSELLAVELLDRNNNPVAHRVAADTILSAPKPTDIDVLIDRNTVPYGGSKPVSMFNHISFCYGFDMQFKHFEKNYKGVK
;
A
#
# COMPACT_ATOMS: atom_id res chain seq x y z
N MET A 1 -21.01 41.95 22.92
CA MET A 1 -19.61 42.38 23.12
C MET A 1 -18.94 42.46 21.76
N LYS A 2 -18.38 43.63 21.41
CA LYS A 2 -17.59 43.84 20.17
C LYS A 2 -16.24 43.16 20.33
N TYR A 3 -16.08 41.97 19.76
CA TYR A 3 -14.78 41.33 19.66
C TYR A 3 -13.93 42.03 18.58
N PRO A 4 -12.58 41.99 18.66
CA PRO A 4 -11.72 42.50 17.60
C PRO A 4 -12.03 41.82 16.27
N ASP A 5 -11.85 42.55 15.17
CA ASP A 5 -11.96 42.01 13.81
C ASP A 5 -10.98 40.84 13.67
N ILE A 6 -11.47 39.60 13.65
CA ILE A 6 -10.68 38.36 13.53
C ILE A 6 -10.42 37.98 12.07
N GLU A 7 -10.93 38.74 11.12
CA GLU A 7 -10.86 38.42 9.71
C GLU A 7 -9.59 38.99 9.06
N ARG A 8 -9.24 38.39 7.92
CA ARG A 8 -8.20 38.83 6.99
C ARG A 8 -8.64 38.51 5.56
N VAL A 9 -8.05 39.20 4.59
CA VAL A 9 -8.19 38.84 3.18
C VAL A 9 -7.32 37.61 2.90
N ASN A 10 -7.91 36.56 2.33
CA ASN A 10 -7.24 35.33 1.94
C ASN A 10 -7.69 34.91 0.53
N GLU A 11 -6.81 35.10 -0.46
CA GLU A 11 -7.10 34.86 -1.88
C GLU A 11 -6.74 33.43 -2.32
N LEU A 12 -6.53 32.51 -1.36
CA LEU A 12 -6.24 31.10 -1.62
C LEU A 12 -7.50 30.31 -1.98
N HIS A 13 -8.12 30.70 -3.08
CA HIS A 13 -9.33 30.12 -3.63
C HIS A 13 -9.13 28.64 -4.01
N PRO A 14 -10.02 27.72 -3.59
CA PRO A 14 -9.89 26.29 -3.89
C PRO A 14 -9.68 25.98 -5.38
N GLU A 15 -10.36 26.71 -6.27
CA GLU A 15 -10.28 26.58 -7.73
C GLU A 15 -8.88 26.89 -8.31
N LEU A 16 -8.03 27.63 -7.58
CA LEU A 16 -6.68 27.99 -8.00
C LEU A 16 -5.59 27.10 -7.35
N MET A 17 -5.97 26.25 -6.39
CA MET A 17 -5.02 25.52 -5.53
C MET A 17 -4.83 24.04 -5.88
N SER A 18 -5.61 23.51 -6.82
CA SER A 18 -5.58 22.08 -7.17
C SER A 18 -5.71 21.21 -5.91
N ILE A 19 -4.96 20.12 -5.79
CA ILE A 19 -5.01 19.20 -4.65
C ILE A 19 -4.59 19.81 -3.31
N CYS A 20 -3.87 20.94 -3.31
CA CYS A 20 -3.47 21.62 -2.07
C CYS A 20 -4.68 22.23 -1.33
N SER A 21 -5.80 22.45 -2.02
CA SER A 21 -7.05 22.97 -1.43
C SER A 21 -7.63 22.07 -0.32
N ILE A 22 -7.19 20.80 -0.23
CA ILE A 22 -7.55 19.89 0.88
C ILE A 22 -6.95 20.32 2.22
N SER A 23 -5.92 21.17 2.21
CA SER A 23 -5.32 21.72 3.41
C SER A 23 -5.90 23.11 3.70
N PRO A 24 -6.51 23.33 4.87
CA PRO A 24 -7.01 24.64 5.27
C PRO A 24 -5.88 25.57 5.73
N PHE A 25 -4.66 25.03 5.92
CA PHE A 25 -3.54 25.74 6.52
C PHE A 25 -2.51 26.24 5.50
N GLU A 26 -2.82 26.19 4.21
CA GLU A 26 -1.86 26.54 3.18
C GLU A 26 -1.42 28.00 3.24
N ALA A 27 -2.26 28.91 3.74
CA ALA A 27 -1.84 30.30 3.98
C ALA A 27 -0.68 30.44 4.97
N TYR A 28 -0.43 29.42 5.79
CA TYR A 28 0.57 29.44 6.85
C TYR A 28 1.81 28.60 6.53
N ASN A 29 1.75 27.73 5.53
CA ASN A 29 2.88 26.88 5.15
C ASN A 29 3.72 27.53 4.04
N SER A 30 5.03 27.31 4.06
CA SER A 30 5.92 27.73 2.97
C SER A 30 5.66 26.93 1.69
N SER A 31 5.79 27.57 0.52
CA SER A 31 5.53 26.94 -0.78
C SER A 31 6.21 25.58 -0.99
N PRO A 32 7.48 25.35 -0.58
CA PRO A 32 8.11 24.04 -0.66
C PRO A 32 7.40 22.96 0.16
N ARG A 33 6.82 23.32 1.31
CA ARG A 33 6.06 22.38 2.16
C ARG A 33 4.70 22.06 1.57
N LYS A 34 4.05 23.03 0.93
CA LYS A 34 2.82 22.81 0.15
C LYS A 34 3.05 21.80 -0.96
N GLN A 35 4.10 22.01 -1.75
CA GLN A 35 4.49 21.08 -2.83
C GLN A 35 4.81 19.68 -2.28
N MET A 36 5.49 19.61 -1.13
CA MET A 36 5.78 18.33 -0.49
C MET A 36 4.50 17.59 -0.09
N PHE A 37 3.57 18.27 0.59
CA PHE A 37 2.28 17.67 0.98
C PHE A 37 1.48 17.20 -0.23
N SER A 38 1.41 18.01 -1.29
CA SER A 38 0.81 17.67 -2.58
C SER A 38 1.36 16.34 -3.14
N SER A 39 2.68 16.15 -3.09
CA SER A 39 3.32 14.90 -3.54
C SER A 39 3.05 13.70 -2.61
N GLN A 40 2.87 13.96 -1.31
CA GLN A 40 2.63 12.93 -0.29
C GLN A 40 1.21 12.40 -0.36
N LEU A 41 0.24 13.25 -0.71
CA LEU A 41 -1.15 12.82 -0.89
C LEU A 41 -1.27 11.71 -1.94
N GLY A 42 -0.50 11.81 -3.03
CA GLY A 42 -0.44 10.76 -4.07
C GLY A 42 0.29 9.47 -3.65
N GLN A 43 1.03 9.50 -2.55
CA GLN A 43 1.78 8.37 -1.97
C GLN A 43 1.07 7.74 -0.77
N THR A 44 -0.13 8.21 -0.45
CA THR A 44 -0.84 7.81 0.78
C THR A 44 -1.46 6.43 0.62
N LEU A 45 -1.23 5.57 1.61
CA LEU A 45 -1.81 4.24 1.66
C LEU A 45 -3.20 4.25 2.28
N VAL A 46 -4.06 3.35 1.81
CA VAL A 46 -5.34 3.06 2.45
C VAL A 46 -5.09 2.22 3.70
N VAL A 47 -5.40 2.79 4.86
CA VAL A 47 -5.18 2.15 6.17
C VAL A 47 -6.49 1.69 6.81
N LYS A 48 -6.42 0.62 7.60
CA LYS A 48 -7.56 -0.05 8.23
C LYS A 48 -8.36 0.87 9.16
N GLY A 49 -7.66 1.67 9.97
CA GLY A 49 -8.25 2.58 10.95
C GLY A 49 -8.42 4.00 10.44
N ALA A 50 -8.56 4.20 9.12
CA ALA A 50 -8.70 5.54 8.54
C ALA A 50 -9.90 6.28 9.14
N THR A 51 -9.69 7.52 9.56
CA THR A 51 -10.70 8.41 10.15
C THR A 51 -10.92 9.63 9.27
N GLU A 52 -12.04 10.32 9.43
CA GLU A 52 -12.16 11.68 8.88
C GLU A 52 -11.24 12.64 9.62
N ARG A 53 -10.72 13.61 8.89
CA ARG A 53 -9.96 14.71 9.48
C ARG A 53 -10.89 15.62 10.27
N ARG A 54 -10.45 16.08 11.45
CA ARG A 54 -11.21 16.99 12.33
C ARG A 54 -11.44 18.35 11.70
N ILE A 55 -10.46 18.85 10.95
CA ILE A 55 -10.52 20.13 10.27
C ILE A 55 -10.53 19.87 8.77
N GLN A 56 -11.68 20.09 8.15
CA GLN A 56 -11.95 19.79 6.75
C GLN A 56 -12.04 21.07 5.93
N SER A 57 -11.54 21.04 4.70
CA SER A 57 -11.71 22.18 3.78
C SER A 57 -12.97 22.08 2.91
N GLY A 58 -13.66 20.95 2.97
CA GLY A 58 -14.80 20.61 2.11
C GLY A 58 -14.38 19.90 0.82
N MET A 59 -13.09 19.94 0.47
CA MET A 59 -12.55 19.19 -0.66
C MET A 59 -12.60 17.68 -0.41
N GLU A 60 -12.57 17.23 0.83
CA GLU A 60 -12.70 15.83 1.22
C GLU A 60 -13.95 15.18 0.60
N ALA A 61 -15.09 15.88 0.61
CA ALA A 61 -16.32 15.40 -0.02
C ALA A 61 -16.22 15.30 -1.55
N SER A 62 -15.41 16.16 -2.18
CA SER A 62 -15.11 16.08 -3.61
C SER A 62 -14.20 14.88 -3.91
N PHE A 63 -13.12 14.70 -3.14
CA PHE A 63 -12.24 13.54 -3.26
C PHE A 63 -13.00 12.22 -3.05
N GLY A 64 -13.91 12.16 -2.07
CA GLY A 64 -14.74 10.99 -1.79
C GLY A 64 -15.57 10.54 -2.99
N LYS A 65 -16.05 11.48 -3.82
CA LYS A 65 -16.78 11.18 -5.07
C LYS A 65 -15.90 10.59 -6.16
N HIS A 66 -14.59 10.86 -6.14
CA HIS A 66 -13.63 10.52 -7.20
C HIS A 66 -12.59 9.47 -6.76
N THR A 67 -12.96 8.59 -5.84
CA THR A 67 -12.17 7.42 -5.45
C THR A 67 -12.32 6.27 -6.46
N PHE A 68 -11.54 5.20 -6.28
CA PHE A 68 -11.60 3.97 -7.08
C PHE A 68 -12.86 3.12 -6.82
N ASN A 69 -14.01 3.74 -6.57
CA ASN A 69 -15.31 3.08 -6.38
C ASN A 69 -15.81 2.46 -7.69
N ILE A 70 -16.54 1.35 -7.60
CA ILE A 70 -17.23 0.73 -8.74
C ILE A 70 -18.66 1.23 -8.77
N LYS A 71 -18.97 1.99 -9.83
CA LYS A 71 -20.28 2.62 -10.04
C LYS A 71 -20.95 2.06 -11.29
N ALA A 72 -22.28 2.11 -11.31
CA ALA A 72 -23.05 1.87 -12.51
C ALA A 72 -22.65 2.88 -13.61
N PRO A 73 -22.08 2.43 -14.76
CA PRO A 73 -21.58 3.34 -15.78
C PRO A 73 -22.70 4.02 -16.59
N CYS A 74 -23.88 3.41 -16.63
CA CYS A 74 -25.09 3.86 -17.33
C CYS A 74 -26.33 3.51 -16.51
N ASP A 75 -27.52 3.83 -17.03
CA ASP A 75 -28.77 3.29 -16.49
C ASP A 75 -28.86 1.82 -16.90
N MET A 76 -28.54 0.94 -15.94
CA MET A 76 -28.38 -0.49 -16.17
C MET A 76 -29.69 -1.21 -15.86
N GLU A 77 -30.05 -2.15 -16.73
CA GLU A 77 -30.98 -3.22 -16.40
C GLU A 77 -30.20 -4.52 -16.25
N VAL A 78 -30.23 -5.09 -15.06
CA VAL A 78 -29.45 -6.29 -14.72
C VAL A 78 -30.05 -7.50 -15.43
N ILE A 79 -29.28 -8.17 -16.29
CA ILE A 79 -29.70 -9.41 -16.95
C ILE A 79 -29.31 -10.60 -16.07
N LYS A 80 -28.04 -10.66 -15.66
CA LYS A 80 -27.53 -11.77 -14.85
C LYS A 80 -26.31 -11.36 -14.06
N VAL A 81 -26.20 -11.88 -12.84
CA VAL A 81 -24.98 -11.84 -12.03
C VAL A 81 -24.34 -13.22 -12.06
N ILE A 82 -23.04 -13.28 -12.35
CA ILE A 82 -22.29 -14.53 -12.47
C ILE A 82 -21.05 -14.44 -11.57
N GLU A 83 -20.94 -15.34 -10.62
CA GLU A 83 -19.74 -15.53 -9.80
C GLU A 83 -18.69 -16.33 -10.59
N LYS A 84 -17.41 -15.94 -10.49
CA LYS A 84 -16.28 -16.67 -11.08
C LYS A 84 -16.18 -18.09 -10.52
N TYR A 85 -16.22 -18.21 -9.19
CA TYR A 85 -16.24 -19.50 -8.51
C TYR A 85 -17.50 -19.59 -7.65
N SER A 86 -18.52 -20.31 -8.17
CA SER A 86 -19.78 -20.50 -7.47
C SER A 86 -19.66 -21.55 -6.38
N LYS A 87 -20.22 -21.28 -5.19
CA LYS A 87 -20.28 -22.24 -4.08
C LYS A 87 -21.18 -23.41 -4.47
N THR A 88 -20.58 -24.55 -4.78
CA THR A 88 -21.29 -25.83 -4.97
C THR A 88 -21.08 -26.73 -3.74
N ILE A 89 -21.97 -27.69 -3.51
CA ILE A 89 -21.91 -28.60 -2.33
C ILE A 89 -20.84 -29.70 -2.51
N ASP A 90 -20.12 -29.70 -3.63
CA ASP A 90 -19.10 -30.71 -3.93
C ASP A 90 -17.84 -30.54 -3.06
N SER A 91 -17.16 -31.65 -2.79
CA SER A 91 -15.92 -31.70 -1.99
C SER A 91 -14.77 -30.90 -2.60
N ASP A 92 -14.78 -30.71 -3.92
CA ASP A 92 -13.81 -29.91 -4.69
C ASP A 92 -14.15 -28.42 -4.79
N ASN A 93 -15.02 -27.89 -3.92
CA ASN A 93 -15.47 -26.50 -4.03
C ASN A 93 -14.35 -25.48 -3.71
N ILE A 94 -14.29 -24.41 -4.50
CA ILE A 94 -13.42 -23.26 -4.25
C ILE A 94 -14.12 -22.34 -3.23
N LYS A 95 -13.53 -22.20 -2.04
CA LYS A 95 -14.19 -21.59 -0.87
C LYS A 95 -14.53 -20.11 -1.05
N HIS A 96 -13.69 -19.36 -1.75
CA HIS A 96 -13.81 -17.92 -1.88
C HIS A 96 -13.91 -17.49 -3.35
N ASN A 97 -14.86 -16.60 -3.64
CA ASN A 97 -15.03 -16.01 -4.95
C ASN A 97 -14.30 -14.65 -5.04
N PRO A 98 -13.27 -14.51 -5.90
CA PRO A 98 -12.48 -13.29 -6.01
C PRO A 98 -13.19 -12.18 -6.80
N GLU A 99 -14.09 -12.55 -7.71
CA GLU A 99 -14.74 -11.62 -8.63
C GLU A 99 -16.12 -12.13 -9.04
N SER A 100 -17.08 -11.22 -9.14
CA SER A 100 -18.36 -11.47 -9.82
C SER A 100 -18.50 -10.52 -11.00
N ILE A 101 -19.27 -10.88 -12.00
CA ILE A 101 -19.64 -9.97 -13.08
C ILE A 101 -21.14 -9.77 -13.12
N VAL A 102 -21.56 -8.59 -13.58
CA VAL A 102 -22.95 -8.23 -13.84
C VAL A 102 -23.08 -8.01 -15.33
N ILE A 103 -23.82 -8.87 -16.02
CA ILE A 103 -24.22 -8.63 -17.41
C ILE A 103 -25.48 -7.77 -17.36
N TYR A 104 -25.47 -6.65 -18.08
CA TYR A 104 -26.55 -5.67 -18.05
C TYR A 104 -26.84 -5.13 -19.45
N ARG A 105 -28.06 -4.62 -19.61
CA ARG A 105 -28.48 -3.81 -20.77
C ARG A 105 -28.41 -2.34 -20.40
N ASP A 106 -27.75 -1.55 -21.24
CA ASP A 106 -27.80 -0.09 -21.17
C ASP A 106 -29.12 0.40 -21.78
N LYS A 107 -29.94 1.10 -20.99
CA LYS A 107 -31.27 1.56 -21.45
C LYS A 107 -31.20 2.73 -22.43
N SER A 108 -30.07 3.42 -22.53
CA SER A 108 -29.93 4.58 -23.42
C SER A 108 -29.75 4.19 -24.89
N ASN A 109 -29.01 3.11 -25.16
CA ASN A 109 -28.67 2.66 -26.51
C ASN A 109 -29.08 1.20 -26.79
N ASN A 110 -29.63 0.49 -25.79
CA ASN A 110 -29.95 -0.93 -25.82
C ASN A 110 -28.75 -1.87 -26.07
N GLU A 111 -27.52 -1.43 -25.77
CA GLU A 111 -26.34 -2.29 -25.83
C GLU A 111 -26.25 -3.22 -24.62
N ILE A 112 -25.77 -4.44 -24.85
CA ILE A 112 -25.41 -5.37 -23.78
C ILE A 112 -23.94 -5.19 -23.43
N SER A 113 -23.68 -5.03 -22.14
CA SER A 113 -22.33 -4.90 -21.59
C SER A 113 -22.19 -5.71 -20.30
N TYR A 114 -21.00 -5.69 -19.70
CA TYR A 114 -20.77 -6.27 -18.38
C TYR A 114 -19.97 -5.33 -17.47
N LEU A 115 -20.16 -5.49 -16.17
CA LEU A 115 -19.42 -4.79 -15.11
C LEU A 115 -18.77 -5.81 -14.17
N GLY A 116 -17.46 -5.70 -13.97
CA GLY A 116 -16.72 -6.50 -12.99
C GLY A 116 -16.89 -5.97 -11.56
N LEU A 117 -17.07 -6.89 -10.62
CA LEU A 117 -17.18 -6.66 -9.18
C LEU A 117 -16.07 -7.46 -8.44
N PRO A 118 -14.79 -7.06 -8.57
CA PRO A 118 -13.69 -7.68 -7.83
C PRO A 118 -13.80 -7.42 -6.33
N LYS A 119 -13.25 -8.34 -5.52
CA LYS A 119 -13.18 -8.18 -4.05
C LYS A 119 -12.12 -7.17 -3.59
N PHE A 120 -11.13 -6.88 -4.41
CA PHE A 120 -10.02 -6.00 -4.07
C PHE A 120 -9.60 -5.12 -5.25
N CYS A 121 -8.94 -4.00 -4.93
CA CYS A 121 -8.33 -3.08 -5.88
C CYS A 121 -6.80 -3.11 -5.69
N SER A 122 -6.04 -3.27 -6.78
CA SER A 122 -4.57 -3.22 -6.77
C SER A 122 -4.07 -2.65 -8.08
N ASN A 123 -4.08 -1.32 -8.18
CA ASN A 123 -3.54 -0.58 -9.33
C ASN A 123 -2.04 -0.23 -9.15
N HIS A 124 -1.53 -0.27 -7.91
CA HIS A 124 -0.11 -0.25 -7.62
C HIS A 124 0.50 -1.65 -7.83
N PRO A 125 1.80 -1.78 -8.13
CA PRO A 125 2.48 -3.07 -8.18
C PRO A 125 2.28 -4.00 -6.97
N TYR A 126 1.97 -3.44 -5.80
CA TYR A 126 1.85 -4.16 -4.53
C TYR A 126 0.73 -3.60 -3.65
N PHE A 127 0.64 -2.28 -3.44
CA PHE A 127 -0.37 -1.72 -2.54
C PHE A 127 -1.79 -1.76 -3.12
N GLY A 128 -2.77 -1.91 -2.24
CA GLY A 128 -4.17 -1.92 -2.61
C GLY A 128 -5.09 -1.89 -1.39
N PHE A 129 -6.36 -2.22 -1.62
CA PHE A 129 -7.35 -2.36 -0.55
C PHE A 129 -8.46 -3.34 -0.96
N ASP A 130 -9.20 -3.84 0.02
CA ASP A 130 -10.41 -4.62 -0.22
C ASP A 130 -11.61 -3.70 -0.38
N TYR A 131 -12.47 -4.00 -1.35
CA TYR A 131 -13.70 -3.27 -1.55
C TYR A 131 -14.71 -3.54 -0.44
N VAL A 132 -15.44 -2.50 -0.05
CA VAL A 132 -16.59 -2.58 0.85
C VAL A 132 -17.87 -2.60 0.00
N SER A 133 -18.74 -3.58 0.22
CA SER A 133 -20.04 -3.62 -0.44
C SER A 133 -20.97 -2.55 0.12
N THR A 134 -21.65 -1.82 -0.77
CA THR A 134 -22.68 -0.85 -0.38
C THR A 134 -24.04 -1.52 -0.25
N ASP A 135 -25.00 -0.83 0.38
CA ASP A 135 -26.39 -1.30 0.49
C ASP A 135 -27.04 -1.47 -0.91
N ASN A 136 -26.55 -0.76 -1.93
CA ASN A 136 -27.02 -0.87 -3.32
C ASN A 136 -26.71 -2.22 -3.96
N THR A 137 -25.84 -3.04 -3.36
CA THR A 137 -25.59 -4.40 -3.87
C THR A 137 -26.84 -5.30 -3.83
N ILE A 138 -27.86 -4.95 -3.03
CA ILE A 138 -29.17 -5.62 -3.06
C ILE A 138 -29.87 -5.51 -4.42
N LEU A 139 -29.56 -4.47 -5.20
CA LEU A 139 -30.08 -4.24 -6.54
C LEU A 139 -29.45 -5.17 -7.59
N LEU A 140 -28.45 -5.97 -7.22
CA LEU A 140 -27.78 -6.93 -8.11
C LEU A 140 -28.60 -8.21 -8.27
N SER A 141 -29.85 -8.07 -8.69
CA SER A 141 -30.74 -9.18 -9.04
C SER A 141 -31.26 -9.03 -10.47
N ALA A 142 -31.49 -10.15 -11.15
CA ALA A 142 -31.98 -10.13 -12.53
C ALA A 142 -33.31 -9.38 -12.64
N GLY A 143 -33.43 -8.48 -13.63
CA GLY A 143 -34.57 -7.60 -13.85
C GLY A 143 -34.52 -6.28 -13.07
N SER A 144 -33.57 -6.10 -12.14
CA SER A 144 -33.45 -4.85 -11.39
C SER A 144 -32.90 -3.69 -12.24
N HIS A 145 -33.37 -2.48 -11.93
CA HIS A 145 -32.89 -1.24 -12.53
C HIS A 145 -31.91 -0.53 -11.60
N ILE A 146 -30.73 -0.20 -12.12
CA ILE A 146 -29.68 0.52 -11.38
C ILE A 146 -29.38 1.83 -12.11
N PRO A 147 -29.70 3.00 -11.53
CA PRO A 147 -29.40 4.28 -12.14
C PRO A 147 -27.91 4.52 -12.33
N LYS A 148 -27.55 5.30 -13.36
CA LYS A 148 -26.17 5.73 -13.61
C LYS A 148 -25.57 6.42 -12.38
N GLY A 149 -24.33 6.06 -12.06
CA GLY A 149 -23.58 6.65 -10.94
C GLY A 149 -23.83 5.99 -9.58
N THR A 150 -24.76 5.04 -9.48
CA THR A 150 -24.99 4.27 -8.25
C THR A 150 -23.72 3.51 -7.86
N VAL A 151 -23.23 3.73 -6.64
CA VAL A 151 -22.03 3.06 -6.11
C VAL A 151 -22.39 1.66 -5.62
N LEU A 152 -21.75 0.64 -6.19
CA LEU A 152 -21.96 -0.78 -5.84
C LEU A 152 -20.87 -1.31 -4.91
N LEU A 153 -19.60 -0.98 -5.21
CA LEU A 153 -18.46 -1.29 -4.35
C LEU A 153 -17.71 0.01 -4.06
N GLU A 154 -17.37 0.21 -2.80
CA GLU A 154 -16.76 1.44 -2.29
C GLU A 154 -15.38 1.19 -1.70
N SER A 155 -14.48 2.16 -1.86
CA SER A 155 -13.21 2.21 -1.16
C SER A 155 -13.45 2.41 0.33
N PRO A 156 -12.71 1.70 1.22
CA PRO A 156 -12.88 1.85 2.67
C PRO A 156 -12.52 3.25 3.20
N SER A 157 -11.89 4.07 2.35
CA SER A 157 -11.54 5.47 2.60
C SER A 157 -12.69 6.46 2.41
N VAL A 158 -13.92 6.03 2.14
CA VAL A 158 -15.08 6.93 2.04
C VAL A 158 -16.02 6.69 3.21
N THR A 159 -16.59 7.75 3.78
CA THR A 159 -17.66 7.65 4.79
C THR A 159 -19.03 7.59 4.15
N ARG A 160 -20.03 7.13 4.90
CA ARG A 160 -21.43 7.10 4.44
C ARG A 160 -21.96 8.50 4.08
N GLU A 161 -21.45 9.55 4.73
CA GLU A 161 -21.79 10.95 4.46
C GLU A 161 -21.01 11.52 3.26
N GLY A 162 -20.12 10.72 2.63
CA GLY A 162 -19.35 11.09 1.44
C GLY A 162 -17.98 11.73 1.74
N GLY A 163 -17.57 11.81 3.01
CA GLY A 163 -16.26 12.32 3.42
C GLY A 163 -15.12 11.36 3.06
N TYR A 164 -13.92 11.92 2.89
CA TYR A 164 -12.72 11.17 2.49
C TYR A 164 -11.74 11.00 3.64
N LYS A 165 -11.29 9.77 3.84
CA LYS A 165 -10.41 9.32 4.93
C LYS A 165 -9.12 8.75 4.35
N PHE A 166 -8.07 9.55 4.35
CA PHE A 166 -6.75 9.17 3.82
C PHE A 166 -5.68 9.04 4.89
N GLY A 167 -6.04 9.21 6.15
CA GLY A 167 -5.14 9.10 7.29
C GLY A 167 -5.90 8.79 8.56
N VAL A 168 -5.21 8.98 9.69
CA VAL A 168 -5.73 8.70 11.03
C VAL A 168 -5.50 9.94 11.90
N GLU A 169 -6.54 10.38 12.58
CA GLU A 169 -6.42 11.36 13.67
C GLU A 169 -5.70 10.72 14.85
N CYS A 170 -4.54 11.27 15.21
CA CYS A 170 -3.69 10.79 16.29
C CYS A 170 -3.41 11.93 17.26
N ASN A 171 -3.40 11.65 18.56
CA ASN A 171 -2.91 12.60 19.55
C ASN A 171 -1.38 12.73 19.41
N VAL A 172 -0.90 13.90 19.00
CA VAL A 172 0.53 14.15 18.82
C VAL A 172 1.06 15.00 19.96
N ALA A 173 2.21 14.62 20.50
CA ALA A 173 3.05 15.46 21.34
C ALA A 173 4.21 16.04 20.50
N LEU A 174 4.24 17.36 20.35
CA LEU A 174 5.36 18.06 19.73
C LEU A 174 6.36 18.44 20.84
N MET A 175 7.34 17.57 21.08
CA MET A 175 8.32 17.77 22.17
C MET A 175 9.71 17.27 21.80
N SER A 176 10.72 17.74 22.51
CA SER A 176 12.09 17.23 22.38
C SER A 176 12.20 15.86 23.05
N HIS A 177 12.61 14.86 22.27
CA HIS A 177 12.88 13.50 22.72
C HIS A 177 13.99 12.89 21.84
N PRO A 178 14.90 12.03 22.34
CA PRO A 178 15.97 11.52 21.48
C PRO A 178 15.45 10.67 20.31
N ALA A 179 14.26 10.07 20.43
CA ALA A 179 13.59 9.37 19.32
C ALA A 179 13.19 10.29 18.16
N VAL A 180 13.06 11.60 18.37
CA VAL A 180 12.57 12.52 17.33
C VAL A 180 13.67 13.34 16.67
N ALA A 181 14.92 13.02 16.96
CA ALA A 181 16.07 13.61 16.27
C ALA A 181 15.96 13.37 14.75
N GLU A 182 16.32 14.39 13.96
CA GLU A 182 16.37 14.31 12.48
C GLU A 182 15.10 13.77 11.81
N ASP A 183 13.92 14.19 12.28
CA ASP A 183 12.60 13.71 11.81
C ASP A 183 12.29 12.25 12.15
N GLY A 184 12.92 11.72 13.20
CA GLY A 184 12.46 10.49 13.83
C GLY A 184 11.04 10.64 14.39
N ILE A 185 10.29 9.55 14.35
CA ILE A 185 8.96 9.44 14.93
C ILE A 185 8.95 8.30 15.94
N MET A 186 8.41 8.60 17.13
CA MET A 186 8.02 7.61 18.13
C MET A 186 6.51 7.43 18.06
N ILE A 187 6.07 6.17 18.01
CA ILE A 187 4.65 5.81 17.92
C ILE A 187 4.30 4.75 18.95
N SER A 188 3.10 4.85 19.52
CA SER A 188 2.58 3.85 20.46
C SER A 188 2.21 2.54 19.76
N ARG A 189 2.51 1.40 20.38
CA ARG A 189 2.21 0.06 19.82
C ARG A 189 0.72 -0.14 19.54
N ASP A 190 -0.15 0.31 20.43
CA ASP A 190 -1.61 0.17 20.30
C ASP A 190 -2.22 1.01 19.16
N VAL A 191 -1.46 1.95 18.60
CA VAL A 191 -1.89 2.80 17.47
C VAL A 191 -1.53 2.17 16.12
N LEU A 192 -0.49 1.32 16.06
CA LEU A 192 -0.03 0.70 14.82
C LEU A 192 -1.13 -0.10 14.09
N ASP A 193 -2.05 -0.68 14.84
CA ASP A 193 -3.19 -1.44 14.30
C ASP A 193 -4.10 -0.57 13.42
N LYS A 194 -4.21 0.74 13.71
CA LYS A 194 -4.97 1.69 12.89
C LYS A 194 -4.30 1.93 11.54
N PHE A 195 -2.98 1.80 11.48
CA PHE A 195 -2.17 2.02 10.28
C PHE A 195 -1.91 0.74 9.47
N LYS A 196 -2.52 -0.39 9.82
CA LYS A 196 -2.45 -1.62 9.02
C LYS A 196 -2.89 -1.35 7.58
N TYR A 197 -2.14 -1.87 6.61
CA TYR A 197 -2.38 -1.71 5.18
C TYR A 197 -2.29 -3.05 4.45
N VAL A 198 -2.83 -3.11 3.23
CA VAL A 198 -2.88 -4.34 2.44
C VAL A 198 -1.93 -4.28 1.26
N THR A 199 -1.22 -5.38 1.00
CA THR A 199 -0.49 -5.59 -0.26
C THR A 199 -0.97 -6.85 -0.99
N PHE A 200 -0.84 -6.81 -2.31
CA PHE A 200 -1.18 -7.86 -3.26
C PHE A 200 0.06 -8.19 -4.08
N HIS A 201 0.58 -9.41 -3.94
CA HIS A 201 1.71 -9.90 -4.71
C HIS A 201 1.19 -10.84 -5.79
N LYS A 202 1.49 -10.51 -7.05
CA LYS A 202 1.13 -11.34 -8.20
C LYS A 202 2.31 -12.22 -8.60
N ARG A 203 2.06 -13.49 -8.87
CA ARG A 203 3.05 -14.44 -9.40
C ARG A 203 2.49 -15.19 -10.58
N VAL A 204 3.32 -15.41 -11.58
CA VAL A 204 3.00 -16.21 -12.76
C VAL A 204 3.89 -17.44 -12.71
N VAL A 205 3.30 -18.61 -12.86
CA VAL A 205 4.00 -19.89 -12.93
C VAL A 205 3.51 -20.61 -14.18
N GLU A 206 4.45 -21.08 -15.00
CA GLU A 206 4.16 -21.78 -16.26
C GLU A 206 4.93 -23.10 -16.31
N PHE A 207 4.24 -24.18 -16.65
CA PHE A 207 4.81 -25.52 -16.71
C PHE A 207 3.96 -26.45 -17.61
N GLY A 208 4.47 -27.64 -17.89
CA GLY A 208 3.88 -28.55 -18.86
C GLY A 208 4.87 -29.58 -19.36
N ARG A 209 5.30 -29.46 -20.62
CA ARG A 209 6.12 -30.45 -21.31
C ARG A 209 7.56 -30.47 -20.82
N LYS A 210 8.09 -29.30 -20.46
CA LYS A 210 9.50 -29.15 -20.08
C LYS A 210 9.72 -29.29 -18.58
N LYS A 211 8.69 -28.97 -17.79
CA LYS A 211 8.76 -28.88 -16.33
C LYS A 211 7.48 -29.35 -15.70
N PHE A 212 7.57 -29.96 -14.53
CA PHE A 212 6.41 -30.36 -13.73
C PHE A 212 6.52 -29.82 -12.30
N PRO A 213 5.39 -29.52 -11.65
CA PRO A 213 5.42 -29.03 -10.29
C PRO A 213 5.71 -30.14 -9.28
N LEU A 214 6.32 -29.76 -8.15
CA LEU A 214 6.56 -30.64 -7.01
C LEU A 214 5.36 -30.67 -6.06
N ASN A 215 5.32 -31.66 -5.15
CA ASN A 215 4.29 -31.83 -4.12
C ASN A 215 4.68 -31.10 -2.82
N ILE A 216 4.86 -29.78 -2.89
CA ILE A 216 5.37 -28.96 -1.77
C ILE A 216 4.31 -28.55 -0.73
N TYR A 217 3.01 -28.70 -1.04
CA TYR A 217 1.90 -28.36 -0.14
C TYR A 217 1.07 -29.59 0.28
N GLY A 218 1.31 -30.75 -0.33
CA GLY A 218 0.55 -31.96 -0.08
C GLY A 218 1.23 -32.92 0.87
N ASN A 219 0.86 -34.18 0.76
CA ASN A 219 1.45 -35.29 1.51
C ASN A 219 1.54 -36.52 0.59
N LEU A 220 1.98 -37.66 1.12
CA LEU A 220 2.15 -38.90 0.32
C LEU A 220 0.83 -39.45 -0.25
N ASN A 221 -0.32 -39.06 0.29
CA ASN A 221 -1.64 -39.52 -0.18
C ASN A 221 -2.36 -38.49 -1.05
N GLU A 222 -2.06 -37.20 -0.85
CA GLU A 222 -2.70 -36.08 -1.54
C GLU A 222 -1.64 -35.19 -2.16
N TYR A 223 -1.58 -35.19 -3.50
CA TYR A 223 -0.70 -34.32 -4.25
C TYR A 223 -1.25 -32.89 -4.27
N LYS A 224 -0.44 -31.93 -3.82
CA LYS A 224 -0.77 -30.51 -3.84
C LYS A 224 0.48 -29.67 -4.13
N ALA A 225 0.49 -29.04 -5.29
CA ALA A 225 1.63 -28.28 -5.78
C ALA A 225 1.69 -26.85 -5.26
N PHE A 226 0.55 -26.25 -4.97
CA PHE A 226 0.46 -24.85 -4.54
C PHE A 226 -0.72 -24.67 -3.57
N PRO A 227 -0.78 -23.57 -2.79
CA PRO A 227 -1.89 -23.30 -1.90
C PRO A 227 -3.15 -22.96 -2.69
N ASP A 228 -4.31 -23.45 -2.24
CA ASP A 228 -5.60 -23.11 -2.87
C ASP A 228 -6.06 -21.69 -2.45
N ILE A 229 -7.04 -21.13 -3.16
CA ILE A 229 -7.68 -19.87 -2.75
C ILE A 229 -8.25 -20.00 -1.33
N GLY A 230 -7.82 -19.12 -0.44
CA GLY A 230 -8.13 -19.12 0.99
C GLY A 230 -7.05 -19.74 1.87
N ASP A 231 -6.12 -20.50 1.29
CA ASP A 231 -5.00 -21.07 2.04
C ASP A 231 -3.91 -20.03 2.29
N ARG A 232 -3.19 -20.25 3.40
CA ARG A 232 -2.01 -19.46 3.73
C ARG A 232 -0.79 -19.96 2.95
N ILE A 233 0.09 -19.02 2.62
CA ILE A 233 1.42 -19.35 2.11
C ILE A 233 2.24 -19.99 3.24
N ARG A 234 3.20 -20.85 2.86
CA ARG A 234 4.23 -21.36 3.76
C ARG A 234 5.01 -20.22 4.45
N GLU A 235 5.55 -20.50 5.64
CA GLU A 235 6.28 -19.50 6.42
C GLU A 235 7.55 -19.00 5.71
N ASP A 236 8.18 -19.87 4.92
CA ASP A 236 9.36 -19.58 4.08
C ASP A 236 9.04 -18.76 2.82
N GLY A 237 7.76 -18.55 2.49
CA GLY A 237 7.32 -17.83 1.29
C GLY A 237 7.37 -18.63 -0.01
N LEU A 238 7.69 -19.94 0.02
CA LEU A 238 7.72 -20.78 -1.17
C LEU A 238 6.31 -21.02 -1.71
N LEU A 239 5.99 -20.51 -2.90
CA LEU A 239 4.67 -20.64 -3.52
C LEU A 239 4.54 -21.91 -4.36
N CYS A 240 5.56 -22.23 -5.16
CA CYS A 240 5.59 -23.37 -6.07
C CYS A 240 7.05 -23.71 -6.39
N MET A 241 7.31 -24.95 -6.80
CA MET A 241 8.64 -25.42 -7.20
C MET A 241 8.48 -26.33 -8.42
N LEU A 242 9.31 -26.11 -9.43
CA LEU A 242 9.24 -26.81 -10.71
C LEU A 242 10.52 -27.60 -10.97
N ARG A 243 10.37 -28.85 -11.38
CA ARG A 243 11.48 -29.72 -11.79
C ARG A 243 11.48 -29.93 -13.29
N GLU A 244 12.66 -29.95 -13.90
CA GLU A 244 12.80 -30.25 -15.32
C GLU A 244 12.42 -31.71 -15.61
N TYR A 245 11.70 -31.92 -16.72
CA TYR A 245 11.30 -33.25 -17.15
C TYR A 245 12.42 -33.90 -17.97
N ASP A 246 12.97 -35.00 -17.44
CA ASP A 246 13.88 -35.89 -18.14
C ASP A 246 13.21 -37.27 -18.34
N PRO A 247 12.92 -37.68 -19.59
CA PRO A 247 12.33 -38.98 -19.89
C PRO A 247 13.11 -40.18 -19.33
N MET A 248 14.44 -40.09 -19.22
CA MET A 248 15.28 -41.18 -18.72
C MET A 248 15.18 -41.32 -17.20
N MET A 249 14.95 -40.21 -16.50
CA MET A 249 14.87 -40.16 -15.04
C MET A 249 13.43 -40.18 -14.51
N ALA A 250 12.41 -40.08 -15.38
CA ALA A 250 11.01 -39.96 -15.00
C ALA A 250 10.52 -40.98 -13.95
N PRO A 251 10.88 -42.30 -13.99
CA PRO A 251 10.44 -43.25 -12.97
C PRO A 251 10.93 -42.94 -11.55
N VAL A 252 12.06 -42.26 -11.41
CA VAL A 252 12.66 -41.88 -10.13
C VAL A 252 12.30 -40.44 -9.79
N ALA A 253 12.37 -39.52 -10.75
CA ALA A 253 12.15 -38.09 -10.50
C ALA A 253 10.67 -37.71 -10.27
N MET A 254 9.72 -38.56 -10.68
CA MET A 254 8.28 -38.32 -10.56
C MET A 254 7.59 -39.24 -9.54
N GLY A 255 8.36 -40.00 -8.75
CA GLY A 255 7.83 -40.80 -7.64
C GLY A 255 7.20 -39.91 -6.57
N ILE A 256 6.18 -40.42 -5.86
CA ILE A 256 5.39 -39.64 -4.89
C ILE A 256 6.28 -39.03 -3.78
N ALA A 257 7.28 -39.79 -3.32
CA ALA A 257 8.24 -39.31 -2.33
C ALA A 257 9.24 -38.31 -2.95
N ASP A 258 9.73 -38.59 -4.16
CA ASP A 258 10.73 -37.79 -4.86
C ASP A 258 10.22 -36.41 -5.26
N VAL A 259 8.92 -36.29 -5.56
CA VAL A 259 8.29 -34.99 -5.82
C VAL A 259 7.98 -34.21 -4.54
N SER A 260 8.04 -34.84 -3.37
CA SER A 260 7.90 -34.15 -2.08
C SER A 260 9.23 -33.62 -1.55
N GLU A 261 10.36 -34.02 -2.13
CA GLU A 261 11.69 -33.55 -1.75
C GLU A 261 12.22 -32.49 -2.75
N PRO A 262 12.25 -31.21 -2.37
CA PRO A 262 12.77 -30.14 -3.23
C PRO A 262 14.30 -30.14 -3.31
N ASP A 263 14.85 -30.05 -4.52
CA ASP A 263 16.27 -29.76 -4.76
C ASP A 263 16.45 -28.27 -5.02
N TYR A 264 16.86 -27.52 -3.99
CA TYR A 264 17.04 -26.07 -4.06
C TYR A 264 18.15 -25.59 -5.02
N LEU A 265 18.99 -26.49 -5.53
CA LEU A 265 20.04 -26.15 -6.50
C LEU A 265 19.55 -26.26 -7.94
N ASN A 266 18.80 -27.32 -8.26
CA ASN A 266 18.41 -27.64 -9.63
C ASN A 266 16.96 -27.30 -9.96
N ASP A 267 16.06 -27.37 -8.98
CA ASP A 267 14.65 -27.06 -9.20
C ASP A 267 14.40 -25.54 -9.18
N GLU A 268 13.44 -25.10 -9.97
CA GLU A 268 13.05 -23.68 -10.06
C GLU A 268 12.00 -23.35 -8.99
N ALA A 269 12.43 -22.69 -7.93
CA ALA A 269 11.55 -22.19 -6.90
C ALA A 269 10.88 -20.86 -7.29
N VAL A 270 9.63 -20.68 -6.88
CA VAL A 270 8.90 -19.41 -7.01
C VAL A 270 8.50 -18.94 -5.62
N TYR A 271 9.07 -17.83 -5.18
CA TYR A 271 8.83 -17.22 -3.87
C TYR A 271 7.92 -15.99 -3.93
N VAL A 272 7.17 -15.83 -2.87
CA VAL A 272 6.47 -14.59 -2.47
C VAL A 272 7.06 -14.11 -1.14
N PRO A 273 6.80 -12.86 -0.70
CA PRO A 273 7.27 -12.44 0.62
C PRO A 273 6.86 -13.43 1.71
N ALA A 274 7.81 -13.77 2.59
CA ALA A 274 7.55 -14.64 3.72
C ALA A 274 6.48 -14.03 4.66
N GLY A 275 5.75 -14.90 5.36
CA GLY A 275 4.74 -14.48 6.34
C GLY A 275 3.33 -14.99 6.05
N LYS A 276 2.33 -14.40 6.72
CA LYS A 276 0.93 -14.89 6.74
C LYS A 276 0.10 -14.44 5.52
N GLY A 277 0.71 -14.47 4.34
CA GLY A 277 0.00 -14.20 3.07
C GLY A 277 -1.10 -15.23 2.83
N THR A 278 -2.19 -14.81 2.17
CA THR A 278 -3.31 -15.70 1.79
C THR A 278 -3.58 -15.59 0.30
N VAL A 279 -3.74 -16.73 -0.39
CA VAL A 279 -4.09 -16.73 -1.81
C VAL A 279 -5.53 -16.24 -1.97
N VAL A 280 -5.74 -15.15 -2.71
CA VAL A 280 -7.06 -14.55 -2.92
C VAL A 280 -7.61 -14.76 -4.32
N ASP A 281 -6.75 -14.96 -5.33
CA ASP A 281 -7.17 -15.32 -6.68
C ASP A 281 -6.14 -16.26 -7.32
N ILE A 282 -6.63 -17.22 -8.10
CA ILE A 282 -5.85 -18.06 -9.01
C ILE A 282 -6.56 -17.99 -10.36
N LYS A 283 -5.85 -17.59 -11.40
CA LYS A 283 -6.30 -17.68 -12.80
C LYS A 283 -5.51 -18.79 -13.47
N ILE A 284 -6.21 -19.72 -14.09
CA ILE A 284 -5.60 -20.82 -14.84
C ILE A 284 -5.88 -20.65 -16.33
N TYR A 285 -4.83 -20.82 -17.11
CA TYR A 285 -4.89 -20.91 -18.57
C TYR A 285 -4.33 -22.27 -18.95
N HIS A 286 -5.13 -23.05 -19.67
CA HIS A 286 -4.80 -24.40 -20.07
C HIS A 286 -5.00 -24.56 -21.59
N GLU A 287 -4.07 -25.21 -22.26
CA GLU A 287 -4.09 -25.47 -23.71
C GLU A 287 -4.09 -26.98 -23.99
N ASP A 288 -5.19 -27.50 -24.53
CA ASP A 288 -5.33 -28.95 -24.78
C ASP A 288 -4.46 -29.40 -25.98
N TYR A 289 -3.35 -30.08 -25.71
CA TYR A 289 -2.52 -30.73 -26.73
C TYR A 289 -2.86 -32.22 -26.85
N VAL A 290 -3.45 -32.60 -27.99
CA VAL A 290 -4.07 -33.92 -28.20
C VAL A 290 -3.04 -35.07 -28.36
N ASN A 291 -1.77 -34.78 -28.63
CA ASN A 291 -0.82 -35.77 -29.17
C ASN A 291 0.43 -36.07 -28.31
N GLN A 292 0.50 -35.70 -27.02
CA GLN A 292 1.67 -36.00 -26.18
C GLN A 292 1.30 -36.35 -24.72
N PRO A 293 2.10 -37.19 -24.03
CA PRO A 293 1.83 -37.56 -22.64
C PRO A 293 1.97 -36.32 -21.74
N GLY A 294 0.85 -35.79 -21.25
CA GLY A 294 0.84 -34.72 -20.26
C GLY A 294 1.14 -35.24 -18.85
N LEU A 295 1.05 -34.34 -17.85
CA LEU A 295 1.26 -34.68 -16.44
C LEU A 295 0.45 -35.92 -15.99
N PRO A 296 0.94 -36.74 -15.06
CA PRO A 296 0.16 -37.84 -14.48
C PRO A 296 -1.16 -37.34 -13.87
N ASP A 297 -2.20 -38.17 -13.90
CA ASP A 297 -3.54 -37.79 -13.41
C ASP A 297 -3.54 -37.38 -11.92
N THR A 298 -2.66 -37.99 -11.11
CA THR A 298 -2.45 -37.63 -9.71
C THR A 298 -1.99 -36.18 -9.54
N MET A 299 -1.13 -35.68 -10.45
CA MET A 299 -0.63 -34.30 -10.41
C MET A 299 -1.65 -33.29 -10.99
N LYS A 300 -2.56 -33.77 -11.83
CA LYS A 300 -3.55 -32.93 -12.52
C LYS A 300 -4.76 -32.57 -11.67
N HIS A 301 -5.06 -33.29 -10.59
CA HIS A 301 -6.29 -33.11 -9.82
C HIS A 301 -6.56 -31.65 -9.44
N GLN A 302 -5.59 -30.98 -8.82
CA GLN A 302 -5.69 -29.57 -8.41
C GLN A 302 -5.86 -28.63 -9.62
N LEU A 303 -5.18 -28.91 -10.74
CA LEU A 303 -5.25 -28.10 -11.95
C LEU A 303 -6.61 -28.22 -12.65
N VAL A 304 -7.08 -29.45 -12.79
CA VAL A 304 -8.37 -29.79 -13.41
C VAL A 304 -9.52 -29.18 -12.62
N LYS A 305 -9.42 -29.12 -11.28
CA LYS A 305 -10.38 -28.41 -10.43
C LYS A 305 -10.55 -26.95 -10.85
N TYR A 306 -9.45 -26.20 -10.99
CA TYR A 306 -9.50 -24.79 -11.41
C TYR A 306 -9.89 -24.63 -12.89
N ASP A 307 -9.43 -25.52 -13.78
CA ASP A 307 -9.77 -25.48 -15.21
C ASP A 307 -11.27 -25.73 -15.43
N LYS A 308 -11.84 -26.75 -14.77
CA LYS A 308 -13.28 -27.03 -14.78
C LYS A 308 -14.09 -25.84 -14.25
N ALA A 309 -13.67 -25.25 -13.13
CA ALA A 309 -14.36 -24.09 -12.56
C ALA A 309 -14.33 -22.89 -13.52
N THR A 310 -13.20 -22.65 -14.18
CA THR A 310 -13.04 -21.60 -15.20
C THR A 310 -13.90 -21.86 -16.43
N LYS A 311 -13.91 -23.08 -16.96
CA LYS A 311 -14.78 -23.51 -18.06
C LYS A 311 -16.27 -23.38 -17.69
N ALA A 312 -16.66 -23.73 -16.47
CA ALA A 312 -18.03 -23.58 -15.98
C ALA A 312 -18.46 -22.11 -15.88
N TYR A 313 -17.56 -21.23 -15.40
CA TYR A 313 -17.79 -19.79 -15.37
C TYR A 313 -18.05 -19.22 -16.76
N TYR A 314 -17.14 -19.47 -17.71
CA TYR A 314 -17.32 -19.01 -19.09
C TYR A 314 -18.50 -19.70 -19.79
N GLY A 315 -18.82 -20.94 -19.43
CA GLY A 315 -20.03 -21.62 -19.88
C GLY A 315 -21.33 -20.89 -19.48
N LYS A 316 -21.40 -20.34 -18.25
CA LYS A 316 -22.53 -19.50 -17.82
C LYS A 316 -22.62 -18.21 -18.63
N VAL A 317 -21.49 -17.57 -18.94
CA VAL A 317 -21.44 -16.38 -19.80
C VAL A 317 -21.94 -16.71 -21.21
N MET A 318 -21.48 -17.83 -21.79
CA MET A 318 -21.91 -18.30 -23.10
C MET A 318 -23.39 -18.66 -23.13
N ALA A 319 -23.94 -19.22 -22.05
CA ALA A 319 -25.37 -19.49 -21.94
C ALA A 319 -26.21 -18.21 -22.02
N VAL A 320 -25.80 -17.16 -21.28
CA VAL A 320 -26.45 -15.83 -21.35
C VAL A 320 -26.30 -15.24 -22.75
N TYR A 321 -25.12 -15.29 -23.35
CA TYR A 321 -24.90 -14.78 -24.71
C TYR A 321 -25.76 -15.50 -25.75
N ASN A 322 -25.85 -16.84 -25.69
CA ASN A 322 -26.67 -17.62 -26.61
C ASN A 322 -28.16 -17.33 -26.44
N GLN A 323 -28.63 -17.13 -25.20
CA GLN A 323 -30.00 -16.69 -24.93
C GLN A 323 -30.26 -15.31 -25.53
N LEU A 324 -29.38 -14.35 -25.31
CA LEU A 324 -29.49 -13.00 -25.91
C LEU A 324 -29.47 -13.04 -27.45
N LYS A 325 -28.64 -13.91 -28.05
CA LYS A 325 -28.62 -14.10 -29.50
C LYS A 325 -29.93 -14.68 -30.02
N HIS A 326 -30.54 -15.60 -29.28
CA HIS A 326 -31.85 -16.15 -29.63
C HIS A 326 -32.97 -15.09 -29.52
N ASP A 327 -32.97 -14.32 -28.43
CA ASP A 327 -34.03 -13.36 -28.10
C ASP A 327 -34.00 -12.12 -29.01
N TYR A 328 -32.80 -11.61 -29.32
CA TYR A 328 -32.63 -10.38 -30.10
C TYR A 328 -32.27 -10.61 -31.58
N ARG A 329 -31.82 -11.82 -31.95
CA ARG A 329 -31.39 -12.17 -33.32
C ARG A 329 -30.42 -11.13 -33.91
N ASP A 330 -30.76 -10.55 -35.06
CA ASP A 330 -29.95 -9.55 -35.77
C ASP A 330 -29.90 -8.18 -35.05
N ASN A 331 -30.77 -7.96 -34.07
CA ASN A 331 -30.82 -6.71 -33.30
C ASN A 331 -29.93 -6.73 -32.05
N LEU A 332 -29.18 -7.81 -31.80
CA LEU A 332 -28.28 -7.89 -30.64
C LEU A 332 -27.09 -6.94 -30.83
N LYS A 333 -27.05 -5.88 -30.00
CA LYS A 333 -25.93 -4.94 -29.96
C LYS A 333 -25.06 -5.23 -28.74
N LEU A 334 -23.81 -5.63 -28.98
CA LEU A 334 -22.83 -5.84 -27.92
C LEU A 334 -21.91 -4.64 -27.82
N ASN A 335 -21.64 -4.20 -26.61
CA ASN A 335 -20.54 -3.28 -26.38
C ASN A 335 -19.18 -3.97 -26.68
N PRO A 336 -18.17 -3.26 -27.22
CA PRO A 336 -16.86 -3.85 -27.53
C PRO A 336 -16.21 -4.59 -26.36
N SER A 337 -16.40 -4.11 -25.13
CA SER A 337 -15.87 -4.75 -23.91
C SER A 337 -16.49 -6.13 -23.68
N PHE A 338 -17.81 -6.24 -23.79
CA PHE A 338 -18.51 -7.50 -23.64
C PHE A 338 -18.32 -8.43 -24.84
N HIS A 339 -18.20 -7.90 -26.05
CA HIS A 339 -17.81 -8.69 -27.22
C HIS A 339 -16.47 -9.38 -27.00
N ARG A 340 -15.44 -8.65 -26.55
CA ARG A 340 -14.14 -9.23 -26.21
C ARG A 340 -14.27 -10.30 -25.12
N PHE A 341 -15.05 -10.03 -24.08
CA PHE A 341 -15.26 -10.98 -22.99
C PHE A 341 -15.96 -12.27 -23.46
N VAL A 342 -16.90 -12.17 -24.41
CA VAL A 342 -17.52 -13.33 -25.08
C VAL A 342 -16.49 -14.08 -25.94
N VAL A 343 -15.59 -13.39 -26.65
CA VAL A 343 -14.51 -14.05 -27.40
C VAL A 343 -13.58 -14.84 -26.47
N GLU A 344 -13.23 -14.26 -25.33
CA GLU A 344 -12.47 -14.95 -24.27
C GLU A 344 -13.25 -16.19 -23.76
N ALA A 345 -14.55 -16.07 -23.56
CA ALA A 345 -15.42 -17.19 -23.16
C ALA A 345 -15.49 -18.30 -24.22
N ILE A 346 -15.53 -17.94 -25.52
CA ILE A 346 -15.48 -18.89 -26.64
C ILE A 346 -14.15 -19.65 -26.64
N SER A 347 -13.04 -18.94 -26.49
CA SER A 347 -11.70 -19.53 -26.42
C SER A 347 -11.58 -20.50 -25.23
N ALA A 348 -12.09 -20.11 -24.05
CA ALA A 348 -12.04 -20.95 -22.86
C ALA A 348 -12.92 -22.21 -22.95
N THR A 349 -14.07 -22.14 -23.65
CA THR A 349 -15.03 -23.25 -23.78
C THR A 349 -14.82 -24.12 -25.02
N GLY A 350 -13.86 -23.80 -25.88
CA GLY A 350 -13.56 -24.55 -27.11
C GLY A 350 -14.56 -24.37 -28.25
N GLY A 351 -15.48 -23.39 -28.13
CA GLY A 351 -16.49 -23.07 -29.14
C GLY A 351 -17.59 -24.13 -29.33
N THR A 352 -18.80 -23.71 -29.71
CA THR A 352 -19.88 -24.62 -30.09
C THR A 352 -19.72 -25.08 -31.54
N LYS A 353 -19.83 -26.40 -31.81
CA LYS A 353 -19.76 -27.04 -33.16
C LYS A 353 -20.66 -26.42 -34.27
N LYS A 354 -21.54 -25.47 -33.95
CA LYS A 354 -22.50 -24.83 -34.87
C LYS A 354 -22.16 -23.39 -35.29
N ASN A 355 -21.02 -22.81 -34.91
CA ASN A 355 -20.69 -21.41 -35.23
C ASN A 355 -19.80 -21.31 -36.51
N PRO A 356 -20.06 -20.41 -37.48
CA PRO A 356 -19.22 -20.26 -38.68
C PRO A 356 -17.81 -19.70 -38.39
N LEU A 357 -17.58 -19.13 -37.18
CA LEU A 357 -16.26 -18.69 -36.69
C LEU A 357 -15.38 -19.85 -36.20
N ASN A 358 -15.87 -21.08 -36.24
CA ASN A 358 -15.29 -22.25 -35.58
C ASN A 358 -14.35 -23.06 -36.49
N GLN A 359 -13.75 -22.43 -37.51
CA GLN A 359 -12.79 -23.11 -38.40
C GLN A 359 -11.36 -23.13 -37.85
N ASN A 360 -11.00 -22.25 -36.91
CA ASN A 360 -9.66 -22.20 -36.36
C ASN A 360 -9.70 -22.31 -34.83
N LYS A 361 -9.04 -23.33 -34.28
CA LYS A 361 -8.65 -23.36 -32.86
C LYS A 361 -7.91 -22.04 -32.58
N VAL A 362 -8.39 -21.26 -31.60
CA VAL A 362 -7.73 -20.00 -31.24
C VAL A 362 -6.55 -20.35 -30.34
N ASP A 363 -5.33 -20.24 -30.87
CA ASP A 363 -4.13 -20.44 -30.09
C ASP A 363 -4.05 -19.36 -28.98
N LYS A 364 -3.95 -19.81 -27.72
CA LYS A 364 -3.78 -18.91 -26.59
C LYS A 364 -2.33 -18.44 -26.55
N LEU A 365 -2.12 -17.17 -26.93
CA LEU A 365 -0.82 -16.53 -26.87
C LEU A 365 -0.70 -15.66 -25.63
N TYR A 366 0.45 -15.73 -24.96
CA TYR A 366 0.86 -14.74 -23.97
C TYR A 366 2.13 -14.04 -24.43
N LYS A 367 2.09 -12.71 -24.56
CA LYS A 367 3.22 -11.91 -25.10
C LYS A 367 3.80 -12.46 -26.42
N HIS A 368 2.94 -13.03 -27.26
CA HIS A 368 3.27 -13.65 -28.56
C HIS A 368 4.00 -15.00 -28.46
N GLU A 369 4.08 -15.60 -27.27
CA GLU A 369 4.52 -16.97 -27.07
C GLU A 369 3.30 -17.88 -26.85
N VAL A 370 3.39 -19.09 -27.41
CA VAL A 370 2.40 -20.15 -27.20
C VAL A 370 2.61 -20.71 -25.80
N LEU A 371 1.53 -20.85 -25.03
CA LEU A 371 1.56 -21.47 -23.71
C LEU A 371 2.09 -22.91 -23.78
N ASP A 372 2.86 -23.35 -22.77
CA ASP A 372 3.33 -24.74 -22.71
C ASP A 372 2.18 -25.75 -22.51
N ASP A 373 1.61 -25.84 -21.31
CA ASP A 373 0.41 -26.64 -21.00
C ASP A 373 -0.47 -25.87 -20.02
N TYR A 374 0.10 -25.54 -18.86
CA TYR A 374 -0.55 -24.77 -17.80
C TYR A 374 0.20 -23.48 -17.52
N ARG A 375 -0.58 -22.41 -17.38
CA ARG A 375 -0.12 -21.15 -16.83
C ARG A 375 -1.07 -20.70 -15.73
N LEU A 376 -0.49 -20.44 -14.56
CA LEU A 376 -1.22 -20.00 -13.38
C LEU A 376 -0.78 -18.59 -13.00
N GLU A 377 -1.75 -17.72 -12.73
CA GLU A 377 -1.53 -16.41 -12.14
C GLU A 377 -2.12 -16.38 -10.74
N PHE A 378 -1.25 -16.28 -9.75
CA PHE A 378 -1.60 -16.19 -8.33
C PHE A 378 -1.66 -14.73 -7.90
N THR A 379 -2.66 -14.39 -7.09
CA THR A 379 -2.68 -13.14 -6.33
C THR A 379 -2.72 -13.47 -4.84
N ILE A 380 -1.70 -13.02 -4.10
CA ILE A 380 -1.54 -13.26 -2.68
C ILE A 380 -1.74 -11.95 -1.93
N ARG A 381 -2.65 -11.94 -0.95
CA ARG A 381 -2.96 -10.79 -0.10
C ARG A 381 -2.21 -10.89 1.24
N TYR A 382 -1.61 -9.79 1.68
CA TYR A 382 -0.99 -9.62 2.99
C TYR A 382 -1.62 -8.44 3.73
N GLU A 383 -1.87 -8.58 5.03
CA GLU A 383 -2.16 -7.46 5.93
C GLU A 383 -0.87 -7.13 6.68
N ASN A 384 -0.31 -5.95 6.43
CA ASN A 384 0.97 -5.52 6.97
C ASN A 384 0.73 -4.52 8.10
N THR A 385 1.47 -4.68 9.19
CA THR A 385 1.52 -3.71 10.29
C THR A 385 2.75 -2.84 10.10
N PRO A 386 2.64 -1.50 10.11
CA PRO A 386 3.81 -0.64 10.03
C PRO A 386 4.82 -0.96 11.14
N SER A 387 6.09 -0.82 10.81
CA SER A 387 7.21 -1.08 11.70
C SER A 387 8.25 0.04 11.61
N ILE A 388 9.37 -0.13 12.31
CA ILE A 388 10.52 0.76 12.18
C ILE A 388 10.91 0.84 10.69
N LYS A 389 11.27 2.05 10.22
CA LYS A 389 11.56 2.45 8.82
C LYS A 389 10.35 2.86 7.98
N ASN A 390 9.11 2.56 8.38
CA ASN A 390 7.94 3.10 7.66
C ASN A 390 7.88 4.62 7.82
N LYS A 391 7.40 5.31 6.77
CA LYS A 391 7.29 6.78 6.77
C LYS A 391 5.87 7.24 7.05
N LEU A 392 5.75 8.12 8.02
CA LEU A 392 4.51 8.85 8.33
C LEU A 392 4.70 10.32 7.94
N SER A 393 3.60 11.02 7.70
CA SER A 393 3.61 12.47 7.50
C SER A 393 2.34 13.08 8.09
N GLY A 394 2.39 14.33 8.53
CA GLY A 394 1.20 15.15 8.68
C GLY A 394 0.78 15.81 7.37
N CYS A 395 -0.26 16.64 7.44
CA CYS A 395 -0.77 17.43 6.32
C CYS A 395 0.02 18.72 6.03
N HIS A 396 1.25 18.84 6.54
CA HIS A 396 2.02 20.08 6.54
C HIS A 396 3.41 19.92 5.90
N GLY A 397 3.64 18.85 5.14
CA GLY A 397 4.96 18.54 4.57
C GLY A 397 5.99 18.17 5.64
N ASP A 398 5.53 17.51 6.70
CA ASP A 398 6.24 17.14 7.93
C ASP A 398 6.43 15.61 8.03
N LYS A 399 7.00 15.01 6.97
CA LYS A 399 7.35 13.59 6.99
C LYS A 399 8.41 13.26 8.03
N GLY A 400 8.30 12.06 8.59
CA GLY A 400 9.33 11.44 9.41
C GLY A 400 9.34 9.93 9.24
N VAL A 401 10.34 9.29 9.83
CA VAL A 401 10.52 7.84 9.81
C VAL A 401 10.21 7.30 11.20
N ILE A 402 9.43 6.22 11.30
CA ILE A 402 9.26 5.52 12.57
C ILE A 402 10.62 4.93 12.97
N VAL A 403 11.18 5.42 14.08
CA VAL A 403 12.47 4.93 14.61
C VAL A 403 12.30 4.22 15.95
N HIS A 404 11.18 4.45 16.64
CA HIS A 404 10.89 3.82 17.92
C HIS A 404 9.39 3.48 18.03
N ILE A 405 9.09 2.26 18.47
CA ILE A 405 7.75 1.80 18.80
C ILE A 405 7.74 1.60 20.32
N ALA A 406 6.92 2.38 21.01
CA ALA A 406 6.85 2.39 22.47
C ALA A 406 5.60 1.65 22.95
N GLU A 407 5.65 1.05 24.14
CA GLU A 407 4.45 0.53 24.78
C GLU A 407 3.54 1.68 25.24
N PRO A 408 2.23 1.45 25.35
CA PRO A 408 1.27 2.49 25.74
C PRO A 408 1.61 3.23 27.05
N GLU A 409 2.23 2.54 28.01
CA GLU A 409 2.62 3.09 29.31
C GLU A 409 3.88 3.96 29.24
N GLU A 410 4.67 3.82 28.18
CA GLU A 410 5.89 4.59 27.94
C GLU A 410 5.61 5.93 27.27
N MET A 411 4.42 6.09 26.68
CA MET A 411 4.03 7.29 25.96
C MET A 411 3.78 8.47 26.91
N PRO A 412 4.05 9.72 26.47
CA PRO A 412 3.76 10.91 27.26
C PRO A 412 2.27 11.07 27.61
N ILE A 413 1.99 11.29 28.89
CA ILE A 413 0.66 11.59 29.44
C ILE A 413 0.71 12.93 30.19
N ASP A 414 -0.27 13.80 29.93
CA ASP A 414 -0.43 15.09 30.64
C ASP A 414 -1.24 14.95 31.95
N ASP A 415 -1.26 16.00 32.77
CA ASP A 415 -1.96 16.00 34.07
C ASP A 415 -3.50 15.85 33.94
N PHE A 416 -4.04 16.01 32.72
CA PHE A 416 -5.46 15.89 32.41
C PHE A 416 -5.81 14.50 31.86
N GLY A 417 -4.83 13.58 31.76
CA GLY A 417 -5.01 12.22 31.28
C GLY A 417 -4.97 12.08 29.75
N ASN A 418 -4.59 13.12 29.01
CA ASN A 418 -4.37 12.99 27.57
C ASN A 418 -3.05 12.27 27.34
N ARG A 419 -3.09 11.12 26.66
CA ARG A 419 -1.92 10.36 26.23
C ARG A 419 -1.60 10.67 24.77
N ALA A 420 -0.32 10.84 24.45
CA ALA A 420 0.15 10.91 23.08
C ALA A 420 0.10 9.54 22.40
N ASP A 421 -0.36 9.51 21.16
CA ASP A 421 -0.26 8.37 20.24
C ASP A 421 1.07 8.41 19.48
N ILE A 422 1.56 9.61 19.19
CA ILE A 422 2.78 9.87 18.43
C ILE A 422 3.57 11.02 19.06
N VAL A 423 4.90 10.91 19.09
CA VAL A 423 5.80 12.00 19.45
C VAL A 423 6.61 12.42 18.23
N MET A 424 6.68 13.73 17.98
CA MET A 424 7.43 14.30 16.85
C MET A 424 8.17 15.57 17.27
N ASP A 425 9.21 15.94 16.51
CA ASP A 425 10.01 17.14 16.78
C ASP A 425 9.24 18.45 16.48
N PRO A 426 9.19 19.41 17.42
CA PRO A 426 8.62 20.74 17.19
C PRO A 426 9.54 21.67 16.38
N ALA A 427 10.87 21.51 16.44
CA ALA A 427 11.81 22.46 15.86
C ALA A 427 11.70 22.51 14.32
N SER A 428 11.40 21.37 13.71
CA SER A 428 11.08 21.24 12.29
C SER A 428 10.02 22.23 11.80
N SER A 429 9.04 22.59 12.64
CA SER A 429 7.96 23.51 12.25
C SER A 429 8.43 24.93 11.98
N ILE A 430 9.44 25.38 12.74
CA ILE A 430 10.05 26.69 12.58
C ILE A 430 11.08 26.67 11.45
N ALA A 431 11.98 25.68 11.45
CA ALA A 431 13.06 25.56 10.47
C ALA A 431 12.53 25.42 9.02
N ARG A 432 11.32 24.88 8.85
CA ARG A 432 10.71 24.62 7.53
C ARG A 432 9.55 25.57 7.20
N MET A 433 9.25 26.50 8.10
CA MET A 433 8.15 27.45 7.97
C MET A 433 6.82 26.75 7.61
N ASN A 434 6.43 25.75 8.40
CA ASN A 434 5.11 25.11 8.33
C ASN A 434 4.36 25.20 9.68
N PRO A 435 4.12 26.42 10.20
CA PRO A 435 3.38 26.65 11.44
C PRO A 435 1.93 26.15 11.41
N GLY A 436 1.36 25.86 10.22
CA GLY A 436 0.06 25.20 10.07
C GLY A 436 -0.08 23.97 10.97
N ARG A 437 1.01 23.23 11.17
CA ARG A 437 1.10 22.06 12.04
C ARG A 437 0.76 22.35 13.51
N ILE A 438 1.34 23.43 14.04
CA ILE A 438 1.12 23.86 15.42
C ILE A 438 -0.30 24.44 15.56
N ILE A 439 -0.78 25.14 14.53
CA ILE A 439 -2.13 25.72 14.48
C ILE A 439 -3.19 24.61 14.51
N GLU A 440 -3.03 23.57 13.67
CA GLU A 440 -3.92 22.40 13.64
C GLU A 440 -4.00 21.73 15.01
N GLN A 441 -2.83 21.39 15.59
CA GLN A 441 -2.74 20.75 16.91
C GLN A 441 -3.44 21.59 17.98
N LYS A 442 -3.24 22.92 17.95
CA LYS A 442 -3.82 23.85 18.91
C LYS A 442 -5.34 23.94 18.81
N ILE A 443 -5.88 24.07 17.60
CA ILE A 443 -7.33 24.14 17.36
C ILE A 443 -7.98 22.84 17.78
N ASN A 444 -7.40 21.69 17.41
CA ASN A 444 -7.95 20.39 17.76
C ASN A 444 -7.92 20.14 19.29
N ALA A 445 -6.85 20.53 19.98
CA ALA A 445 -6.80 20.46 21.45
C ALA A 445 -7.87 21.36 22.09
N ALA A 446 -8.03 22.59 21.62
CA ALA A 446 -9.08 23.49 22.11
C ALA A 446 -10.47 22.95 21.84
N ALA A 447 -10.68 22.31 20.69
CA ALA A 447 -11.95 21.68 20.34
C ALA A 447 -12.27 20.53 21.30
N ARG A 448 -11.31 19.63 21.57
CA ARG A 448 -11.44 18.55 22.56
C ARG A 448 -11.82 19.08 23.93
N ASP A 449 -11.09 20.08 24.42
CA ASP A 449 -11.31 20.62 25.77
C ASP A 449 -12.63 21.41 25.86
N THR A 450 -13.06 22.04 24.75
CA THR A 450 -14.39 22.64 24.60
C THR A 450 -15.48 21.60 24.74
N VAL A 451 -15.35 20.41 24.12
CA VAL A 451 -16.28 19.30 24.34
C VAL A 451 -16.29 18.86 25.81
N GLY A 452 -15.13 18.79 26.46
CA GLY A 452 -15.04 18.51 27.89
C GLY A 452 -15.85 19.49 28.75
N ARG A 453 -15.75 20.80 28.46
CA ARG A 453 -16.54 21.83 29.15
C ARG A 453 -18.02 21.72 28.85
N LEU A 454 -18.40 21.44 27.60
CA LEU A 454 -19.80 21.22 27.22
C LEU A 454 -20.40 20.03 27.96
N LYS A 455 -19.65 18.94 28.14
CA LYS A 455 -20.06 17.78 28.96
C LYS A 455 -20.36 18.20 30.40
N VAL A 456 -19.49 19.00 31.02
CA VAL A 456 -19.71 19.53 32.37
C VAL A 456 -20.94 20.44 32.42
N MET A 457 -21.08 21.37 31.48
CA MET A 457 -22.23 22.30 31.39
C MET A 457 -23.58 21.56 31.29
N MET A 458 -23.60 20.41 30.60
CA MET A 458 -24.81 19.61 30.35
C MET A 458 -24.97 18.41 31.30
N GLY A 459 -24.11 18.28 32.31
CA GLY A 459 -24.17 17.18 33.29
C GLY A 459 -23.94 15.79 32.69
N VAL A 460 -23.15 15.69 31.62
CA VAL A 460 -22.85 14.44 30.92
C VAL A 460 -21.55 13.83 31.43
N THR A 461 -21.65 12.65 32.02
CA THR A 461 -20.47 11.88 32.50
C THR A 461 -19.94 10.91 31.46
N HIS A 462 -20.84 10.26 30.72
CA HIS A 462 -20.48 9.32 29.65
C HIS A 462 -21.37 9.56 28.42
N ALA A 463 -20.75 9.55 27.24
CA ALA A 463 -21.44 9.67 25.97
C ALA A 463 -21.33 8.32 25.24
N SER A 464 -22.44 7.57 25.19
CA SER A 464 -22.52 6.24 24.57
C SER A 464 -22.87 6.30 23.09
N SER A 465 -23.97 6.98 22.75
CA SER A 465 -24.47 7.10 21.39
C SER A 465 -25.09 8.48 21.14
N VAL A 466 -25.13 8.90 19.87
CA VAL A 466 -25.75 10.17 19.46
C VAL A 466 -27.24 10.19 19.81
N THR A 467 -27.94 9.07 19.68
CA THR A 467 -29.36 8.96 20.00
C THR A 467 -29.63 9.14 21.49
N ASP A 468 -28.83 8.49 22.36
CA ASP A 468 -28.99 8.63 23.81
C ASP A 468 -28.69 10.07 24.26
N MET A 469 -27.65 10.69 23.69
CA MET A 469 -27.30 12.08 23.98
C MET A 469 -28.36 13.06 23.51
N TYR A 470 -28.98 12.81 22.35
CA TYR A 470 -30.08 13.65 21.88
C TYR A 470 -31.27 13.62 22.84
N VAL A 471 -31.65 12.44 23.34
CA VAL A 471 -32.74 12.29 24.32
C VAL A 471 -32.38 12.98 25.64
N HIS A 472 -31.14 12.81 26.13
CA HIS A 472 -30.65 13.49 27.33
C HIS A 472 -30.72 15.02 27.18
N ILE A 473 -30.22 15.56 26.07
CA ILE A 473 -30.21 17.01 25.82
C ILE A 473 -31.64 17.56 25.74
N LYS A 474 -32.59 16.85 25.12
CA LYS A 474 -34.00 17.27 25.09
C LYS A 474 -34.67 17.28 26.46
N ALA A 475 -34.16 16.52 27.43
CA ALA A 475 -34.67 16.52 28.80
C ALA A 475 -34.06 17.65 29.66
N LEU A 476 -33.00 18.32 29.19
CA LEU A 476 -32.37 19.41 29.92
C LEU A 476 -33.19 20.72 29.84
N PRO A 477 -33.05 21.62 30.83
CA PRO A 477 -33.64 22.95 30.74
C PRO A 477 -33.17 23.71 29.50
N ALA A 478 -34.10 24.37 28.81
CA ALA A 478 -33.80 25.10 27.56
C ALA A 478 -32.69 26.16 27.71
N GLU A 479 -32.54 26.73 28.91
CA GLU A 479 -31.46 27.67 29.23
C GLU A 479 -30.08 27.01 29.17
N VAL A 480 -29.93 25.80 29.72
CA VAL A 480 -28.67 25.04 29.71
C VAL A 480 -28.27 24.71 28.27
N VAL A 481 -29.22 24.22 27.47
CA VAL A 481 -29.01 23.91 26.05
C VAL A 481 -28.63 25.16 25.27
N SER A 482 -29.30 26.28 25.52
CA SER A 482 -29.02 27.56 24.85
C SER A 482 -27.63 28.09 25.23
N ASN A 483 -27.22 27.98 26.48
CA ASN A 483 -25.89 28.39 26.94
C ASN A 483 -24.78 27.51 26.32
N ALA A 484 -24.97 26.20 26.29
CA ALA A 484 -24.05 25.26 25.64
C ALA A 484 -23.94 25.53 24.13
N TRP A 485 -25.08 25.78 23.47
CA TRP A 485 -25.13 26.16 22.06
C TRP A 485 -24.37 27.45 21.79
N ASN A 486 -24.64 28.51 22.55
CA ASN A 486 -23.96 29.80 22.39
C ASN A 486 -22.46 29.70 22.62
N TYR A 487 -22.03 28.90 23.60
CA TYR A 487 -20.61 28.62 23.84
C TYR A 487 -19.96 27.92 22.64
N LEU A 488 -20.59 26.89 22.07
CA LEU A 488 -20.08 26.18 20.90
C LEU A 488 -20.04 27.07 19.64
N ILE A 489 -21.10 27.85 19.41
CA ILE A 489 -21.20 28.74 18.25
C ILE A 489 -20.16 29.85 18.32
N GLU A 490 -19.88 30.38 19.51
CA GLU A 490 -18.82 31.37 19.69
C GLU A 490 -17.43 30.76 19.43
N PHE A 491 -17.21 29.49 19.78
CA PHE A 491 -16.00 28.76 19.37
C PHE A 491 -15.88 28.69 17.84
N TYR A 492 -16.97 28.35 17.13
CA TYR A 492 -16.98 28.36 15.66
C TYR A 492 -16.70 29.74 15.11
N ARG A 493 -17.29 30.80 15.66
CA ARG A 493 -17.04 32.18 15.20
C ARG A 493 -15.55 32.53 15.22
N ILE A 494 -14.82 32.10 16.24
CA ILE A 494 -13.39 32.40 16.42
C ILE A 494 -12.52 31.64 15.41
N VAL A 495 -12.83 30.36 15.17
CA VAL A 495 -11.96 29.45 14.39
C VAL A 495 -12.38 29.37 12.92
N SER A 496 -13.69 29.40 12.65
CA SER A 496 -14.31 29.34 11.33
C SER A 496 -15.56 30.24 11.24
N PRO A 497 -15.38 31.53 10.89
CA PRO A 497 -16.48 32.43 10.58
C PRO A 497 -17.44 31.87 9.53
N GLU A 498 -16.93 31.13 8.55
CA GLU A 498 -17.74 30.48 7.51
C GLU A 498 -18.70 29.43 8.09
N MET A 499 -18.19 28.57 8.98
CA MET A 499 -19.03 27.60 9.66
C MET A 499 -20.03 28.30 10.60
N TYR A 500 -19.61 29.35 11.29
CA TYR A 500 -20.50 30.16 12.13
C TYR A 500 -21.67 30.74 11.32
N ASP A 501 -21.39 31.41 10.20
CA ASP A 501 -22.41 32.00 9.31
C ASP A 501 -23.37 30.92 8.80
N MET A 502 -22.87 29.74 8.41
CA MET A 502 -23.73 28.62 8.02
C MET A 502 -24.70 28.18 9.13
N MET A 503 -24.28 28.26 10.38
CA MET A 503 -25.10 27.85 11.53
C MET A 503 -26.14 28.91 11.92
N ILE A 504 -25.90 30.20 11.62
CA ILE A 504 -26.82 31.30 11.98
C ILE A 504 -27.72 31.76 10.82
N ASP A 505 -27.27 31.63 9.57
CA ASP A 505 -27.99 32.08 8.37
C ASP A 505 -29.06 31.09 7.88
N GLY A 506 -29.37 30.06 8.68
CA GLY A 506 -30.37 29.05 8.37
C GLY A 506 -29.95 28.04 7.28
N LYS A 507 -28.68 28.04 6.85
CA LYS A 507 -28.14 27.01 5.94
C LYS A 507 -28.00 25.65 6.63
N TYR A 508 -27.71 25.66 7.94
CA TYR A 508 -27.77 24.46 8.76
C TYR A 508 -29.22 24.09 9.08
N THR A 509 -29.66 22.92 8.62
CA THR A 509 -31.05 22.45 8.78
C THR A 509 -31.24 21.50 9.96
N GLY A 510 -30.15 21.13 10.66
CA GLY A 510 -30.23 20.24 11.81
C GLY A 510 -30.76 20.93 13.07
N GLU A 511 -31.35 20.15 13.97
CA GLU A 511 -31.73 20.64 15.30
C GLU A 511 -30.49 20.94 16.15
N LYS A 512 -30.58 21.95 17.03
CA LYS A 512 -29.49 22.35 17.94
C LYS A 512 -29.09 21.19 18.85
N GLU A 513 -30.08 20.50 19.39
CA GLU A 513 -29.93 19.35 20.27
C GLU A 513 -29.24 18.19 19.55
N GLY A 514 -29.60 17.96 18.27
CA GLY A 514 -28.96 16.95 17.42
C GLY A 514 -27.49 17.25 17.16
N HIS A 515 -27.16 18.52 16.87
CA HIS A 515 -25.78 18.95 16.67
C HIS A 515 -24.94 18.81 17.94
N LEU A 516 -25.47 19.28 19.08
CA LEU A 516 -24.81 19.15 20.38
C LEU A 516 -24.58 17.67 20.73
N ALA A 517 -25.56 16.79 20.48
CA ALA A 517 -25.41 15.36 20.67
C ALA A 517 -24.25 14.78 19.85
N LYS A 518 -24.16 15.14 18.56
CA LYS A 518 -23.06 14.72 17.67
C LYS A 518 -21.71 15.22 18.19
N VAL A 519 -21.63 16.50 18.60
CA VAL A 519 -20.40 17.10 19.16
C VAL A 519 -19.95 16.44 20.46
N LEU A 520 -20.88 16.06 21.35
CA LEU A 520 -20.54 15.41 22.62
C LEU A 520 -20.02 13.98 22.47
N VAL A 521 -20.49 13.26 21.43
CA VAL A 521 -20.14 11.86 21.16
C VAL A 521 -18.93 11.78 20.25
N ASP A 522 -19.02 12.40 19.07
CA ASP A 522 -18.02 12.25 18.03
C ASP A 522 -16.88 13.26 18.17
N GLY A 523 -17.11 14.38 18.88
CA GLY A 523 -16.22 15.52 18.95
C GLY A 523 -16.57 16.60 17.93
N VAL A 524 -15.79 17.67 17.89
CA VAL A 524 -16.00 18.75 16.93
C VAL A 524 -15.34 18.41 15.59
N TYR A 525 -16.10 18.56 14.51
CA TYR A 525 -15.58 18.66 13.15
C TYR A 525 -15.74 20.12 12.68
N LEU A 526 -14.69 20.68 12.13
CA LEU A 526 -14.63 22.07 11.67
C LEU A 526 -14.55 22.12 10.15
N PHE A 527 -15.38 22.96 9.56
CA PHE A 527 -15.25 23.35 8.17
C PHE A 527 -14.41 24.63 8.09
N ILE A 528 -13.20 24.57 7.53
CA ILE A 528 -12.31 25.71 7.30
C ILE A 528 -11.86 25.64 5.84
N PRO A 529 -12.46 26.39 4.90
CA PRO A 529 -12.02 26.34 3.50
C PRO A 529 -10.61 26.94 3.34
N SER A 530 -9.91 26.64 2.24
CA SER A 530 -8.53 27.14 2.03
C SER A 530 -8.44 28.67 1.96
N ASN A 531 -9.51 29.33 1.54
CA ASN A 531 -9.68 30.79 1.50
C ASN A 531 -10.42 31.34 2.74
N HIS A 532 -10.42 30.62 3.87
CA HIS A 532 -11.09 31.06 5.11
C HIS A 532 -10.68 32.49 5.52
N ARG A 533 -11.63 33.22 6.09
CA ARG A 533 -11.44 34.62 6.53
C ARG A 533 -10.73 34.74 7.86
N ALA A 534 -10.75 33.72 8.71
CA ALA A 534 -10.10 33.80 10.03
C ALA A 534 -8.58 34.02 9.92
N ASP A 535 -8.03 35.00 10.65
CA ASP A 535 -6.60 35.07 10.93
C ASP A 535 -6.25 34.17 12.13
N LEU A 536 -6.01 32.88 11.83
CA LEU A 536 -5.72 31.85 12.82
C LEU A 536 -4.50 32.17 13.69
N THR A 537 -3.45 32.76 13.12
CA THR A 537 -2.20 33.05 13.83
C THR A 537 -2.26 34.33 14.64
N GLY A 538 -2.65 35.44 14.01
CA GLY A 538 -2.52 36.77 14.61
C GLY A 538 -3.63 37.08 15.60
N LYS A 539 -4.82 36.50 15.40
CA LYS A 539 -6.03 36.94 16.10
C LYS A 539 -6.80 35.79 16.74
N SER A 540 -7.14 34.73 15.98
CA SER A 540 -7.99 33.65 16.51
C SER A 540 -7.30 32.84 17.60
N ILE A 541 -6.05 32.37 17.42
CA ILE A 541 -5.35 31.60 18.48
C ILE A 541 -5.16 32.41 19.77
N PRO A 542 -4.71 33.67 19.75
CA PRO A 542 -4.65 34.49 20.97
C PRO A 542 -6.01 34.63 21.67
N LEU A 543 -7.09 34.83 20.91
CA LEU A 543 -8.44 34.90 21.46
C LEU A 543 -8.91 33.55 22.02
N LEU A 544 -8.58 32.46 21.32
CA LEU A 544 -8.86 31.09 21.72
C LEU A 544 -8.16 30.77 23.04
N ASN A 545 -6.89 31.13 23.21
CA ASN A 545 -6.17 30.95 24.47
C ASN A 545 -6.85 31.64 25.65
N LYS A 546 -7.49 32.79 25.40
CA LYS A 546 -8.17 33.57 26.43
C LYS A 546 -9.55 33.02 26.78
N LEU A 547 -10.34 32.62 25.79
CA LEU A 547 -11.75 32.22 25.96
C LEU A 547 -11.97 30.71 26.06
N TYR A 548 -11.10 29.94 25.41
CA TYR A 548 -11.11 28.48 25.31
C TYR A 548 -9.69 27.94 25.60
N PRO A 549 -9.15 28.15 26.82
CA PRO A 549 -7.80 27.72 27.14
C PRO A 549 -7.65 26.22 26.90
N THR A 550 -6.50 25.77 26.41
CA THR A 550 -6.24 24.34 26.23
C THR A 550 -5.62 23.75 27.48
N ASN A 551 -5.95 22.51 27.78
CA ASN A 551 -5.25 21.69 28.75
C ASN A 551 -3.81 21.48 28.27
N ILE A 552 -2.87 22.11 28.98
CA ILE A 552 -1.44 22.02 28.73
C ILE A 552 -0.75 21.91 30.10
N SER A 553 0.19 20.98 30.22
CA SER A 553 0.92 20.74 31.47
C SER A 553 2.21 19.98 31.17
N PRO A 554 3.13 19.85 32.14
CA PRO A 554 4.28 19.00 31.96
C PRO A 554 3.85 17.53 31.87
N VAL A 555 4.33 16.81 30.86
CA VAL A 555 3.97 15.42 30.61
C VAL A 555 4.91 14.47 31.34
N THR A 556 4.41 13.28 31.64
CA THR A 556 5.18 12.19 32.23
C THR A 556 5.26 11.00 31.27
N TYR A 557 6.44 10.42 31.10
CA TYR A 557 6.71 9.30 30.19
C TYR A 557 7.82 8.39 30.75
N ILE A 558 8.08 7.25 30.12
CA ILE A 558 9.18 6.34 30.48
C ILE A 558 10.32 6.53 29.48
N ASP A 559 11.53 6.85 29.96
CA ASP A 559 12.69 7.04 29.10
C ASP A 559 13.37 5.72 28.70
N TYR A 560 14.42 5.80 27.86
CA TYR A 560 15.19 4.62 27.43
C TYR A 560 15.89 3.85 28.55
N SER A 561 15.99 4.42 29.76
CA SER A 561 16.52 3.71 30.93
C SER A 561 15.43 2.99 31.73
N GLY A 562 14.17 3.05 31.29
CA GLY A 562 13.01 2.50 32.00
C GLY A 562 12.56 3.37 33.17
N LYS A 563 13.07 4.60 33.29
CA LYS A 563 12.72 5.50 34.39
C LYS A 563 11.56 6.41 33.99
N LYS A 564 10.62 6.60 34.92
CA LYS A 564 9.55 7.59 34.79
C LYS A 564 10.14 9.01 34.91
N VAL A 565 10.01 9.80 33.86
CA VAL A 565 10.54 11.17 33.75
C VAL A 565 9.38 12.13 33.51
N ARG A 566 9.46 13.32 34.11
CA ARG A 566 8.52 14.43 33.89
C ARG A 566 9.21 15.58 33.18
N THR A 567 8.57 16.16 32.18
CA THR A 567 9.14 17.32 31.46
C THR A 567 9.22 18.55 32.36
N LYS A 568 10.14 19.46 32.05
CA LYS A 568 10.23 20.76 32.73
C LYS A 568 9.24 21.78 32.18
N SER A 569 9.05 21.75 30.86
CA SER A 569 8.14 22.63 30.14
C SER A 569 6.80 21.93 29.92
N ASP A 570 5.76 22.75 29.80
CA ASP A 570 4.42 22.29 29.44
C ASP A 570 4.41 21.81 27.99
N ILE A 571 3.81 20.65 27.75
CA ILE A 571 3.67 20.06 26.43
C ILE A 571 2.18 19.98 26.09
N LEU A 572 1.83 20.44 24.89
CA LEU A 572 0.49 20.29 24.35
C LEU A 572 0.38 18.93 23.66
N ILE A 573 -0.61 18.14 24.08
CA ILE A 573 -1.05 16.94 23.36
C ILE A 573 -2.36 17.28 22.67
N GLY A 574 -2.36 17.23 21.33
CA GLY A 574 -3.52 17.56 20.51
C GLY A 574 -3.58 16.70 19.26
N SER A 575 -4.80 16.50 18.74
CA SER A 575 -5.02 15.68 17.55
C SER A 575 -4.39 16.33 16.32
N MET A 576 -3.71 15.53 15.50
CA MET A 576 -3.29 15.89 14.16
C MET A 576 -3.61 14.76 13.20
N TYR A 577 -3.80 15.11 11.93
CA TYR A 577 -4.09 14.12 10.89
C TYR A 577 -2.79 13.54 10.31
N ILE A 578 -2.59 12.24 10.49
CA ILE A 578 -1.36 11.55 10.13
C ILE A 578 -1.64 10.55 9.01
N ILE A 579 -0.82 10.60 7.96
CA ILE A 579 -0.89 9.75 6.77
C ILE A 579 0.30 8.78 6.73
N LEU A 580 0.03 7.54 6.31
CA LEU A 580 1.06 6.54 6.04
C LEU A 580 1.46 6.59 4.57
N LEU A 581 2.75 6.72 4.30
CA LEU A 581 3.29 6.77 2.94
C LEU A 581 3.68 5.38 2.45
N GLU A 582 3.62 5.16 1.13
CA GLU A 582 4.01 3.91 0.44
C GLU A 582 5.49 3.51 0.60
N LYS A 583 6.31 4.34 1.27
CA LYS A 583 7.72 4.04 1.51
C LYS A 583 7.84 3.12 2.72
N THR A 584 7.83 1.82 2.43
CA THR A 584 8.05 0.75 3.41
C THR A 584 9.55 0.46 3.56
N GLY A 585 9.96 -0.04 4.72
CA GLY A 585 11.34 -0.45 4.98
C GLY A 585 11.66 -1.90 4.63
N GLU A 586 10.79 -2.53 3.83
CA GLU A 586 10.82 -3.98 3.52
C GLU A 586 11.74 -4.30 2.34
N ASP A 587 12.04 -3.32 1.49
CA ASP A 587 13.00 -3.46 0.40
C ASP A 587 14.42 -3.44 0.95
N TRP A 588 15.01 -4.61 1.16
CA TRP A 588 16.44 -4.75 1.43
C TRP A 588 17.13 -5.52 0.30
N THR A 589 18.36 -5.12 0.03
CA THR A 589 19.24 -5.79 -0.93
C THR A 589 20.57 -6.02 -0.25
N ALA A 590 20.95 -7.28 -0.09
CA ALA A 590 22.29 -7.65 0.33
C ALA A 590 22.69 -8.92 -0.42
N VAL A 591 23.98 -9.01 -0.73
CA VAL A 591 24.58 -10.20 -1.31
C VAL A 591 25.92 -10.43 -0.64
N SER A 592 26.27 -11.68 -0.37
CA SER A 592 27.62 -12.06 0.05
C SER A 592 28.60 -12.00 -1.13
N SER A 593 28.10 -12.27 -2.33
CA SER A 593 28.85 -12.28 -3.58
C SER A 593 27.91 -11.90 -4.73
N GLY A 594 28.39 -11.07 -5.66
CA GLY A 594 27.60 -10.64 -6.80
C GLY A 594 27.52 -11.72 -7.88
N LYS A 595 26.31 -11.99 -8.38
CA LYS A 595 26.10 -12.84 -9.56
C LYS A 595 26.89 -12.27 -10.74
N THR A 596 27.54 -13.10 -11.53
CA THR A 596 28.27 -12.68 -12.74
C THR A 596 27.63 -13.25 -14.00
N GLN A 597 27.74 -12.53 -15.12
CA GLN A 597 27.39 -13.03 -16.45
C GLN A 597 28.51 -13.93 -17.01
N HIS A 598 28.27 -14.62 -18.13
CA HIS A 598 29.28 -15.47 -18.79
C HIS A 598 30.61 -14.76 -19.08
N ASN A 599 30.59 -13.44 -19.28
CA ASN A 599 31.79 -12.62 -19.49
C ASN A 599 32.55 -12.25 -18.20
N GLY A 600 32.07 -12.65 -17.02
CA GLY A 600 32.67 -12.39 -15.72
C GLY A 600 32.42 -10.98 -15.15
N VAL A 601 31.46 -10.24 -15.70
CA VAL A 601 31.02 -8.95 -15.14
C VAL A 601 29.82 -9.19 -14.23
N LEU A 602 29.63 -8.35 -13.21
CA LEU A 602 28.45 -8.42 -12.35
C LEU A 602 27.15 -8.33 -13.18
N ALA A 603 26.27 -9.31 -12.99
CA ALA A 603 24.98 -9.40 -13.65
C ALA A 603 23.90 -8.67 -12.84
N LEU A 604 22.98 -8.03 -13.55
CA LEU A 604 21.74 -7.54 -12.96
C LEU A 604 20.76 -8.71 -12.77
N VAL A 605 20.06 -8.72 -11.64
CA VAL A 605 19.02 -9.70 -11.34
C VAL A 605 17.87 -9.51 -12.33
N ASN A 606 17.58 -10.56 -13.12
CA ASN A 606 16.47 -10.56 -14.08
C ASN A 606 15.12 -10.84 -13.38
N ASN A 607 13.99 -10.80 -14.10
CA ASN A 607 12.68 -10.99 -13.48
C ASN A 607 12.45 -12.41 -12.93
N ASN A 608 13.10 -13.44 -13.51
CA ASN A 608 13.00 -14.81 -13.02
C ASN A 608 13.83 -14.96 -11.74
N ASP A 609 15.02 -14.36 -11.71
CA ASP A 609 15.91 -14.37 -10.55
C ASP A 609 15.27 -13.68 -9.33
N LYS A 610 14.51 -12.59 -9.54
CA LYS A 610 13.89 -11.79 -8.46
C LYS A 610 13.00 -12.61 -7.52
N HIS A 611 12.42 -13.70 -8.01
CA HIS A 611 11.49 -14.54 -7.26
C HIS A 611 11.96 -15.98 -7.11
N SER A 612 13.18 -16.29 -7.57
CA SER A 612 13.81 -17.60 -7.40
C SER A 612 14.31 -17.84 -5.97
N GLN A 613 14.40 -16.77 -5.17
CA GLN A 613 14.95 -16.77 -3.83
C GLN A 613 14.03 -16.00 -2.87
N PRO A 614 14.04 -16.30 -1.57
CA PRO A 614 13.21 -15.62 -0.57
C PRO A 614 13.59 -14.15 -0.36
N ALA A 615 14.76 -13.73 -0.85
CA ALA A 615 15.26 -12.36 -0.77
C ALA A 615 15.83 -11.88 -2.11
N ARG A 616 15.91 -10.56 -2.27
CA ARG A 616 16.47 -9.94 -3.48
C ARG A 616 17.99 -9.86 -3.40
N PHE A 617 18.66 -10.85 -3.99
CA PHE A 617 20.12 -10.90 -4.09
C PHE A 617 20.67 -10.02 -5.22
N GLN A 618 20.52 -8.71 -5.07
CA GLN A 618 21.11 -7.72 -5.98
C GLN A 618 22.32 -7.06 -5.32
N ALA A 619 23.48 -7.17 -5.97
CA ALA A 619 24.65 -6.37 -5.59
C ALA A 619 24.34 -4.88 -5.80
N ILE A 620 24.67 -4.06 -4.81
CA ILE A 620 24.61 -2.60 -4.92
C ILE A 620 25.92 -2.07 -5.48
N ARG A 621 25.85 -0.92 -6.16
CA ARG A 621 27.06 -0.18 -6.53
C ARG A 621 27.59 0.53 -5.29
N ALA A 622 28.48 -0.15 -4.55
CA ALA A 622 29.05 0.38 -3.31
C ALA A 622 30.14 1.43 -3.54
N LEU A 623 30.94 1.30 -4.61
CA LEU A 623 32.03 2.22 -4.95
C LEU A 623 31.77 2.88 -6.31
N GLY A 624 31.21 4.09 -6.29
CA GLY A 624 31.20 5.02 -7.41
C GLY A 624 32.43 5.91 -7.40
N GLU A 625 32.48 6.90 -8.31
CA GLU A 625 33.58 7.85 -8.38
C GLU A 625 33.72 8.66 -7.08
N SER A 626 32.61 9.16 -6.55
CA SER A 626 32.57 9.92 -5.31
C SER A 626 32.99 9.09 -4.10
N GLU A 627 32.46 7.87 -3.96
CA GLU A 627 32.79 6.97 -2.86
C GLU A 627 34.26 6.52 -2.93
N THR A 628 34.80 6.30 -4.14
CA THR A 628 36.22 5.99 -4.34
C THR A 628 37.09 7.16 -3.92
N ARG A 629 36.76 8.40 -4.30
CA ARG A 629 37.50 9.59 -3.87
C ARG A 629 37.47 9.81 -2.36
N ILE A 630 36.31 9.56 -1.73
CA ILE A 630 36.19 9.62 -0.27
C ILE A 630 37.11 8.57 0.36
N LEU A 631 37.08 7.34 -0.16
CA LEU A 631 37.92 6.26 0.35
C LEU A 631 39.40 6.58 0.18
N GLU A 632 39.84 7.11 -0.96
CA GLU A 632 41.21 7.57 -1.21
C GLU A 632 41.63 8.74 -0.31
N ALA A 633 40.69 9.58 0.13
CA ALA A 633 40.98 10.70 1.01
C ALA A 633 41.21 10.26 2.48
N TYR A 634 40.48 9.24 2.94
CA TYR A 634 40.60 8.73 4.31
C TYR A 634 41.54 7.52 4.44
N CYS A 635 41.71 6.76 3.38
CA CYS A 635 42.47 5.51 3.33
C CYS A 635 43.52 5.57 2.22
N SER A 636 44.21 4.46 1.97
CA SER A 636 45.18 4.38 0.86
C SER A 636 44.49 4.15 -0.48
N GLU A 637 45.11 4.67 -1.55
CA GLU A 637 44.74 4.35 -2.95
C GLU A 637 44.72 2.84 -3.19
N LEU A 638 45.64 2.12 -2.54
CA LEU A 638 45.72 0.66 -2.63
C LEU A 638 44.45 -0.01 -2.08
N LEU A 639 43.87 0.48 -0.99
CA LEU A 639 42.63 -0.07 -0.45
C LEU A 639 41.46 0.15 -1.43
N ALA A 640 41.40 1.32 -2.07
CA ALA A 640 40.36 1.61 -3.05
C ALA A 640 40.47 0.70 -4.28
N VAL A 641 41.69 0.53 -4.82
CA VAL A 641 41.97 -0.41 -5.91
C VAL A 641 41.67 -1.85 -5.51
N GLU A 642 42.02 -2.25 -4.28
CA GLU A 642 41.77 -3.57 -3.74
C GLU A 642 40.27 -3.91 -3.71
N LEU A 643 39.44 -3.01 -3.19
CA LEU A 643 37.98 -3.22 -3.13
C LEU A 643 37.34 -3.24 -4.53
N LEU A 644 37.84 -2.44 -5.47
CA LEU A 644 37.36 -2.44 -6.85
C LEU A 644 37.77 -3.72 -7.60
N ASP A 645 39.02 -4.17 -7.43
CA ASP A 645 39.54 -5.38 -8.07
C ASP A 645 38.84 -6.63 -7.57
N ARG A 646 38.69 -6.80 -6.24
CA ARG A 646 38.00 -7.95 -5.62
C ARG A 646 36.63 -8.26 -6.23
N ASN A 647 35.89 -7.22 -6.61
CA ASN A 647 34.54 -7.38 -7.16
C ASN A 647 34.51 -7.54 -8.69
N ASN A 648 35.47 -6.97 -9.40
CA ASN A 648 35.46 -6.91 -10.88
C ASN A 648 36.44 -7.87 -11.55
N ASN A 649 37.33 -8.50 -10.80
CA ASN A 649 38.29 -9.50 -11.26
C ASN A 649 37.79 -10.91 -10.86
N PRO A 650 37.30 -11.73 -11.82
CA PRO A 650 36.71 -13.04 -11.51
C PRO A 650 37.66 -14.00 -10.80
N VAL A 651 38.97 -13.90 -11.06
CA VAL A 651 39.98 -14.75 -10.43
C VAL A 651 40.15 -14.32 -8.98
N ALA A 652 40.35 -13.02 -8.73
CA ALA A 652 40.47 -12.46 -7.39
C ALA A 652 39.21 -12.74 -6.55
N HIS A 653 38.03 -12.57 -7.14
CA HIS A 653 36.74 -12.85 -6.51
C HIS A 653 36.60 -14.32 -6.11
N ARG A 654 36.96 -15.26 -6.99
CA ARG A 654 36.92 -16.71 -6.70
C ARG A 654 37.88 -17.08 -5.58
N VAL A 655 39.14 -16.62 -5.66
CA VAL A 655 40.14 -16.88 -4.63
C VAL A 655 39.69 -16.32 -3.28
N ALA A 656 39.13 -15.11 -3.24
CA ALA A 656 38.59 -14.55 -2.00
C ALA A 656 37.48 -15.44 -1.40
N ALA A 657 36.53 -15.89 -2.21
CA ALA A 657 35.47 -16.78 -1.76
C ALA A 657 36.01 -18.12 -1.25
N ASP A 658 36.93 -18.75 -1.99
CA ASP A 658 37.55 -20.03 -1.62
C ASP A 658 38.36 -19.91 -0.32
N THR A 659 39.14 -18.84 -0.16
CA THR A 659 39.89 -18.56 1.07
C THR A 659 38.93 -18.39 2.25
N ILE A 660 37.85 -17.62 2.09
CA ILE A 660 36.86 -17.41 3.17
C ILE A 660 36.19 -18.73 3.57
N LEU A 661 35.77 -19.54 2.59
CA LEU A 661 35.08 -20.80 2.85
C LEU A 661 36.00 -21.88 3.43
N SER A 662 37.28 -21.86 3.07
CA SER A 662 38.27 -22.84 3.52
C SER A 662 38.98 -22.42 4.81
N ALA A 663 38.86 -21.17 5.24
CA ALA A 663 39.52 -20.66 6.43
C ALA A 663 38.97 -21.34 7.69
N PRO A 664 39.83 -21.81 8.62
CA PRO A 664 39.39 -22.30 9.93
C PRO A 664 38.62 -21.25 10.74
N LYS A 665 38.92 -19.97 10.52
CA LYS A 665 38.24 -18.81 11.10
C LYS A 665 37.94 -17.76 10.02
N PRO A 666 36.77 -17.81 9.36
CA PRO A 666 36.44 -16.91 8.26
C PRO A 666 36.42 -15.41 8.61
N THR A 667 36.31 -15.07 9.90
CA THR A 667 36.33 -13.68 10.40
C THR A 667 37.75 -13.16 10.70
N ASP A 668 38.77 -14.02 10.62
CA ASP A 668 40.14 -13.75 11.08
C ASP A 668 41.14 -14.31 10.04
N ILE A 669 41.22 -13.61 8.90
CA ILE A 669 42.06 -14.00 7.75
C ILE A 669 43.11 -12.91 7.53
N ASP A 670 44.38 -13.25 7.74
CA ASP A 670 45.50 -12.31 7.58
C ASP A 670 45.68 -11.86 6.12
N VAL A 671 45.58 -12.80 5.17
CA VAL A 671 45.72 -12.54 3.74
C VAL A 671 44.56 -13.17 2.98
N LEU A 672 43.61 -12.33 2.57
CA LEU A 672 42.44 -12.79 1.82
C LEU A 672 42.81 -13.22 0.38
N ILE A 673 43.69 -12.46 -0.26
CA ILE A 673 44.17 -12.70 -1.63
C ILE A 673 45.67 -12.43 -1.64
N ASP A 674 46.47 -13.44 -2.00
CA ASP A 674 47.90 -13.25 -2.23
C ASP A 674 48.13 -12.59 -3.59
N ARG A 675 48.52 -11.31 -3.57
CA ARG A 675 48.77 -10.50 -4.78
C ARG A 675 50.01 -10.91 -5.57
N ASN A 676 50.86 -11.79 -5.04
CA ASN A 676 51.92 -12.44 -5.83
C ASN A 676 51.35 -13.51 -6.77
N THR A 677 50.25 -14.15 -6.37
CA THR A 677 49.58 -15.19 -7.18
C THR A 677 48.45 -14.64 -8.04
N VAL A 678 47.72 -13.63 -7.54
CA VAL A 678 46.65 -12.94 -8.28
C VAL A 678 46.98 -11.44 -8.38
N PRO A 679 47.81 -11.04 -9.36
CA PRO A 679 48.18 -9.66 -9.54
C PRO A 679 46.99 -8.80 -10.00
N TYR A 680 47.09 -7.49 -9.76
CA TYR A 680 46.12 -6.52 -10.27
C TYR A 680 46.10 -6.47 -11.80
N GLY A 681 44.99 -5.97 -12.38
CA GLY A 681 44.83 -5.83 -13.83
C GLY A 681 43.95 -6.89 -14.48
N GLY A 682 43.55 -7.93 -13.73
CA GLY A 682 42.59 -8.96 -14.18
C GLY A 682 41.11 -8.52 -14.16
N SER A 683 40.85 -7.24 -13.90
CA SER A 683 39.50 -6.68 -13.87
C SER A 683 38.84 -6.76 -15.26
N LYS A 684 37.61 -7.32 -15.33
CA LYS A 684 36.89 -7.50 -16.60
C LYS A 684 36.60 -6.20 -17.34
N PRO A 685 36.15 -5.11 -16.69
CA PRO A 685 36.02 -3.80 -17.33
C PRO A 685 37.31 -3.32 -17.99
N VAL A 686 38.46 -3.49 -17.33
CA VAL A 686 39.78 -3.09 -17.88
C VAL A 686 40.16 -3.97 -19.07
N SER A 687 39.94 -5.29 -18.96
CA SER A 687 40.18 -6.23 -20.06
C SER A 687 39.30 -5.94 -21.28
N MET A 688 38.02 -5.64 -21.08
CA MET A 688 37.10 -5.24 -22.15
C MET A 688 37.52 -3.93 -22.80
N PHE A 689 37.90 -2.92 -22.00
CA PHE A 689 38.41 -1.65 -22.51
C PHE A 689 39.65 -1.87 -23.38
N ASN A 690 40.64 -2.62 -22.89
CA ASN A 690 41.85 -2.94 -23.65
C ASN A 690 41.55 -3.69 -24.95
N HIS A 691 40.63 -4.66 -24.91
CA HIS A 691 40.21 -5.39 -26.11
C HIS A 691 39.55 -4.46 -27.14
N ILE A 692 38.65 -3.58 -26.69
CA ILE A 692 38.01 -2.58 -27.56
C ILE A 692 39.06 -1.65 -28.16
N SER A 693 39.95 -1.08 -27.34
CA SER A 693 41.04 -0.21 -27.80
C SER A 693 41.92 -0.90 -28.86
N PHE A 694 42.29 -2.16 -28.60
CA PHE A 694 43.08 -2.95 -29.54
C PHE A 694 42.36 -3.15 -30.88
N CYS A 695 41.06 -3.45 -30.85
CA CYS A 695 40.22 -3.54 -32.05
C CYS A 695 40.11 -2.20 -32.82
N TYR A 696 40.21 -1.06 -32.13
CA TYR A 696 40.28 0.27 -32.74
C TYR A 696 41.69 0.64 -33.26
N GLY A 697 42.69 -0.22 -33.07
CA GLY A 697 44.06 -0.04 -33.57
C GLY A 697 45.01 0.66 -32.60
N PHE A 698 44.68 0.76 -31.31
CA PHE A 698 45.56 1.32 -30.29
C PHE A 698 45.77 0.34 -29.12
N ASP A 699 47.02 0.05 -28.79
CA ASP A 699 47.40 -0.76 -27.64
C ASP A 699 47.61 0.12 -26.41
N MET A 700 46.95 -0.23 -25.30
CA MET A 700 47.03 0.50 -24.04
C MET A 700 48.11 -0.13 -23.15
N GLN A 701 49.24 0.56 -23.01
CA GLN A 701 50.31 0.12 -22.12
C GLN A 701 50.27 0.88 -20.79
N PHE A 702 50.18 0.13 -19.69
CA PHE A 702 50.27 0.70 -18.35
C PHE A 702 51.71 1.14 -18.08
N LYS A 703 51.93 2.44 -18.00
CA LYS A 703 53.19 3.00 -17.49
C LYS A 703 53.11 3.07 -15.97
N HIS A 704 54.10 2.51 -15.28
CA HIS A 704 54.21 2.65 -13.83
C HIS A 704 54.28 4.14 -13.49
N PHE A 705 53.33 4.63 -12.69
CA PHE A 705 53.29 6.01 -12.26
C PHE A 705 53.97 6.11 -10.88
N GLU A 706 55.23 6.51 -10.87
CA GLU A 706 55.88 6.93 -9.63
C GLU A 706 55.30 8.27 -9.20
N LYS A 707 54.48 8.26 -8.16
CA LYS A 707 53.92 9.47 -7.57
C LYS A 707 55.05 10.22 -6.86
N ASN A 708 55.74 11.11 -7.56
CA ASN A 708 56.61 12.11 -6.95
C ASN A 708 55.74 13.10 -6.16
N TYR A 709 55.33 12.72 -4.95
CA TYR A 709 54.59 13.56 -4.02
C TYR A 709 55.52 14.64 -3.47
N LYS A 710 55.81 15.66 -4.27
CA LYS A 710 56.44 16.90 -3.79
C LYS A 710 55.37 17.77 -3.14
N GLY A 711 55.25 17.62 -1.83
CA GLY A 711 54.64 18.60 -0.93
C GLY A 711 53.19 18.35 -0.56
N VAL A 712 52.95 17.92 0.68
CA VAL A 712 52.49 18.78 1.79
C VAL A 712 53.11 18.23 3.08
N LYS A 713 53.63 19.12 3.93
CA LYS A 713 54.15 18.83 5.27
C LYS A 713 53.03 18.46 6.24
#